data_AF-A0A955XFL2-F1
#
_entry.id   AF-A0A955XFL2-F1
#
_cell.length_a   1.000
_cell.length_b   1.000
_cell.length_c   1.000
_cell.angle_alpha   90.00
_cell.angle_beta   90.00
_cell.angle_gamma   90.00
#
_symmetry.space_group_name_H-M   'P 1'
#
loop_
_entity.id
_entity.type
_entity.pdbx_description
1 polymer ?
#
loop_
_entity_poly.entity_id
_entity_poly.type
_entity_poly.pdbx_seq_one_letter_code
_entity_poly.pdbx_strand_id
1 'polypeptide(L)'
;MSEVAMGVNKAGRIGAAAVALLCLAAGSARADFNATTGRVELGRYPVSLSFDTLDGPQALGRSLYLERDLSPVTPSAATILRDPTQAIEGQGALRLGQDAWGLVIGLDRVAFQLEGSSVRMTLWVRPMGTTVMADLIFERQEVGEGDPETLFYPAGEVRFLPTGRATDDGWRELSTGVVDFSQMGPLEARAIRIMDVRLPELLFFGTPGNNDGEAWLDGLSIELLGAQRVPPNACTLVDEAQQCGPQGACLMGRCVDAKLVVEGRPEDAEVRRIYLDRLGFRAGLLAGGRYTQAQAEAFRQRMSDVANAPSQVQAEAIYRRAFDDLGDGHVSAPLIRIGAPTPVSACLYMAEADLMPQGGLLPMVLELEPSLATEGLEIGDVLVAVDGLAPEVWLARADRLLSYTGDPRGRTFILTPELWRAAMRTGARLTFQRCRGPGRCDSNNLQTVQVDLARVGAAFWAGQPVDGGSGDLFCDYRFQRPVEGPNVRETDFVGFSDSAGIRSILLNGVDGFGAWQVGAQASLRNLPPKVLLDQRTGFGGTFDGVSTMLSPFISVVQDPWVNIAPQFAPEASLGEMGQLLACQENGGFYCANFFALPLVGSSGPVGARAEAKVAVLDGFDVSGNDFLPKALKMRTQGQTRIFGAVPTFGAFGPIYVFPRIMDEFYGGTGQLHDTTFLVSPDAQTLDFNTGYGVEPDEVVLQRQSDAVRGVDTLIAAARAWLEATP
;
A
#
# COMPACT_ATOMS: atom_id res chain seq x y z
N MET A 1 1.81 74.19 -20.70
CA MET A 1 1.10 74.96 -21.74
C MET A 1 0.39 73.98 -22.65
N SER A 2 -0.92 74.20 -22.81
CA SER A 2 -1.89 73.69 -23.78
C SER A 2 -2.12 72.18 -23.97
N GLU A 3 -3.28 71.77 -23.46
CA GLU A 3 -4.29 70.88 -24.05
C GLU A 3 -4.34 70.87 -25.59
N VAL A 4 -4.68 69.72 -26.19
CA VAL A 4 -5.88 69.51 -27.04
C VAL A 4 -6.29 68.04 -26.95
N ALA A 5 -7.60 67.82 -26.87
CA ALA A 5 -8.28 66.58 -26.54
C ALA A 5 -9.02 65.94 -27.74
N MET A 6 -9.57 64.75 -27.45
CA MET A 6 -10.81 64.12 -27.95
C MET A 6 -10.76 63.13 -29.12
N GLY A 7 -11.25 61.91 -28.81
CA GLY A 7 -12.20 61.22 -29.67
C GLY A 7 -12.08 59.69 -29.73
N VAL A 8 -12.42 58.95 -28.67
CA VAL A 8 -12.69 57.50 -28.79
C VAL A 8 -14.05 57.12 -28.22
N ASN A 9 -14.83 56.51 -29.10
CA ASN A 9 -16.21 56.07 -29.01
C ASN A 9 -16.54 55.18 -27.79
N LYS A 10 -17.54 55.60 -27.01
CA LYS A 10 -18.37 54.74 -26.16
C LYS A 10 -19.37 53.98 -27.04
N ALA A 11 -18.92 52.94 -27.75
CA ALA A 11 -19.82 51.99 -28.43
C ALA A 11 -19.31 50.53 -28.47
N GLY A 12 -18.13 50.24 -27.92
CA GLY A 12 -17.52 48.90 -27.99
C GLY A 12 -17.68 48.00 -26.75
N ARG A 13 -18.34 48.46 -25.68
CA ARG A 13 -18.38 47.72 -24.38
C ARG A 13 -19.67 46.97 -24.07
N ILE A 14 -20.68 47.01 -24.94
CA ILE A 14 -21.93 46.26 -24.73
C ILE A 14 -21.89 44.88 -25.43
N GLY A 15 -20.98 44.65 -26.39
CA GLY A 15 -20.85 43.36 -27.09
C GLY A 15 -20.04 42.28 -26.36
N ALA A 16 -19.08 42.64 -25.50
CA ALA A 16 -18.20 41.67 -24.84
C ALA A 16 -18.83 41.02 -23.59
N ALA A 17 -19.71 41.73 -22.89
CA ALA A 17 -20.41 41.19 -21.72
C ALA A 17 -21.50 40.17 -22.09
N ALA A 18 -22.15 40.34 -23.25
CA ALA A 18 -23.17 39.40 -23.73
C ALA A 18 -22.56 38.06 -24.19
N VAL A 19 -21.37 38.08 -24.83
CA VAL A 19 -20.67 36.85 -25.25
C VAL A 19 -20.04 36.12 -24.06
N ALA A 20 -19.57 36.84 -23.02
CA ALA A 20 -19.10 36.23 -21.78
C ALA A 20 -20.25 35.60 -20.96
N LEU A 21 -21.43 36.22 -20.90
CA LEU A 21 -22.62 35.60 -20.26
C LEU A 21 -23.17 34.42 -21.07
N LEU A 22 -23.08 34.44 -22.40
CA LEU A 22 -23.51 33.31 -23.24
C LEU A 22 -22.51 32.14 -23.24
N CYS A 23 -21.22 32.38 -22.96
CA CYS A 23 -20.24 31.31 -22.76
C CYS A 23 -20.24 30.73 -21.34
N LEU A 24 -20.70 31.48 -20.34
CA LEU A 24 -20.95 30.97 -18.98
C LEU A 24 -22.24 30.14 -18.85
N ALA A 25 -23.14 30.22 -19.83
CA ALA A 25 -24.40 29.47 -19.86
C ALA A 25 -24.31 28.11 -20.59
N ALA A 26 -23.18 27.81 -21.25
CA ALA A 26 -23.03 26.58 -22.04
C ALA A 26 -22.33 25.43 -21.30
N GLY A 27 -21.91 25.62 -20.04
CA GLY A 27 -21.23 24.60 -19.23
C GLY A 27 -22.01 24.11 -18.00
N SER A 28 -23.14 24.73 -17.65
CA SER A 28 -23.74 24.62 -16.31
C SER A 28 -25.22 24.22 -16.29
N ALA A 29 -25.76 23.71 -17.41
CA ALA A 29 -27.10 23.11 -17.45
C ALA A 29 -27.01 21.63 -17.86
N ARG A 30 -26.54 20.77 -16.94
CA ARG A 30 -26.85 19.32 -17.00
C ARG A 30 -28.05 19.08 -16.09
N ALA A 31 -29.05 18.40 -16.63
CA ALA A 31 -30.46 18.37 -16.24
C ALA A 31 -30.80 17.68 -14.89
N ASP A 32 -29.90 17.80 -13.90
CA ASP A 32 -29.96 17.39 -12.49
C ASP A 32 -31.14 17.80 -11.62
N PHE A 33 -31.32 19.11 -11.69
CA PHE A 33 -31.82 19.90 -10.59
C PHE A 33 -33.07 20.63 -11.05
N ASN A 34 -34.10 20.54 -10.24
CA ASN A 34 -35.26 21.37 -10.40
C ASN A 34 -34.88 22.81 -10.07
N ALA A 35 -34.85 23.67 -11.09
CA ALA A 35 -34.46 25.08 -10.94
C ALA A 35 -35.37 25.88 -9.99
N THR A 36 -36.56 25.36 -9.66
CA THR A 36 -37.52 25.99 -8.74
C THR A 36 -37.27 25.57 -7.30
N THR A 37 -36.97 24.30 -7.06
CA THR A 37 -36.80 23.76 -5.69
C THR A 37 -35.33 23.67 -5.27
N GLY A 38 -34.38 23.77 -6.21
CA GLY A 38 -32.95 23.54 -5.96
C GLY A 38 -32.60 22.09 -5.66
N ARG A 39 -33.55 21.15 -5.84
CA ARG A 39 -33.40 19.73 -5.51
C ARG A 39 -33.09 18.88 -6.71
N VAL A 40 -32.50 17.72 -6.48
CA VAL A 40 -32.21 16.73 -7.51
C VAL A 40 -33.49 15.98 -7.88
N GLU A 41 -33.73 15.75 -9.17
CA GLU A 41 -34.85 14.96 -9.68
C GLU A 41 -34.37 13.60 -10.20
N LEU A 42 -34.62 12.54 -9.42
CA LEU A 42 -34.15 11.19 -9.76
C LEU A 42 -35.14 10.33 -10.55
N GLY A 43 -36.38 10.80 -10.76
CA GLY A 43 -37.47 10.01 -11.37
C GLY A 43 -37.26 9.57 -12.82
N ARG A 44 -36.15 9.96 -13.46
CA ARG A 44 -35.78 9.54 -14.81
C ARG A 44 -34.86 8.32 -14.86
N TYR A 45 -34.27 7.95 -13.73
CA TYR A 45 -33.36 6.81 -13.65
C TYR A 45 -34.16 5.52 -13.50
N PRO A 46 -33.72 4.41 -14.12
CA PRO A 46 -34.40 3.11 -14.01
C PRO A 46 -34.46 2.61 -12.57
N VAL A 47 -33.46 2.94 -11.76
CA VAL A 47 -33.46 2.70 -10.31
C VAL A 47 -33.04 3.99 -9.61
N SER A 48 -33.83 4.41 -8.63
CA SER A 48 -33.56 5.59 -7.81
C SER A 48 -34.06 5.37 -6.40
N LEU A 49 -33.34 5.84 -5.40
CA LEU A 49 -33.72 5.70 -4.00
C LEU A 49 -33.61 7.05 -3.30
N SER A 50 -34.76 7.54 -2.81
CA SER A 50 -34.84 8.57 -1.79
C SER A 50 -34.67 7.93 -0.41
N PHE A 51 -34.01 8.62 0.50
CA PHE A 51 -33.81 8.14 1.87
C PHE A 51 -34.91 8.63 2.84
N ASP A 52 -36.10 8.93 2.32
CA ASP A 52 -37.28 9.37 3.07
C ASP A 52 -37.78 8.35 4.11
N THR A 53 -37.59 7.08 3.77
CA THR A 53 -37.96 5.91 4.55
C THR A 53 -36.97 4.79 4.27
N LEU A 54 -36.69 3.97 5.28
CA LEU A 54 -35.94 2.73 5.08
C LEU A 54 -36.84 1.58 4.60
N ASP A 55 -38.14 1.69 4.87
CA ASP A 55 -39.20 0.82 4.34
C ASP A 55 -39.87 1.51 3.16
N GLY A 56 -39.44 1.18 1.94
CA GLY A 56 -39.96 1.79 0.72
C GLY A 56 -40.21 0.79 -0.41
N PRO A 57 -41.23 1.02 -1.26
CA PRO A 57 -41.64 0.10 -2.33
C PRO A 57 -40.68 0.03 -3.53
N GLN A 58 -39.62 0.85 -3.55
CA GLN A 58 -38.47 0.66 -4.45
C GLN A 58 -37.75 -0.61 -3.99
N ALA A 59 -37.80 -1.65 -4.82
CA ALA A 59 -37.48 -3.03 -4.50
C ALA A 59 -35.99 -3.31 -4.17
N LEU A 60 -35.29 -2.49 -3.38
CA LEU A 60 -33.92 -2.76 -2.91
C LEU A 60 -33.94 -3.24 -1.45
N GLY A 61 -33.17 -4.29 -1.14
CA GLY A 61 -32.97 -4.76 0.24
C GLY A 61 -32.08 -3.78 1.01
N ARG A 62 -32.36 -3.51 2.28
CA ARG A 62 -31.63 -2.51 3.07
C ARG A 62 -31.41 -3.00 4.49
N SER A 63 -30.17 -2.88 4.96
CA SER A 63 -29.79 -3.26 6.32
C SER A 63 -28.86 -2.20 6.91
N LEU A 64 -29.25 -1.64 8.06
CA LEU A 64 -28.36 -0.82 8.89
C LEU A 64 -27.63 -1.73 9.87
N TYR A 65 -26.38 -1.40 10.19
CA TYR A 65 -25.59 -2.18 11.14
C TYR A 65 -24.77 -1.29 12.08
N LEU A 66 -24.57 -1.82 13.29
CA LEU A 66 -23.47 -1.41 14.15
C LEU A 66 -22.23 -2.08 13.60
N GLU A 67 -21.14 -1.35 13.53
CA GLU A 67 -19.99 -1.85 12.77
C GLU A 67 -19.03 -2.70 13.61
N ARG A 68 -18.99 -2.51 14.93
CA ARG A 68 -18.06 -3.27 15.80
C ARG A 68 -18.30 -4.78 15.80
N ASP A 69 -19.51 -5.22 15.51
CA ASP A 69 -19.91 -6.63 15.46
C ASP A 69 -20.78 -6.96 14.24
N LEU A 70 -20.95 -6.00 13.31
CA LEU A 70 -21.88 -6.07 12.18
C LEU A 70 -23.32 -6.47 12.59
N SER A 71 -23.70 -6.22 13.85
CA SER A 71 -25.04 -6.54 14.31
C SER A 71 -26.04 -5.61 13.61
N PRO A 72 -27.07 -6.16 12.93
CA PRO A 72 -28.09 -5.35 12.30
C PRO A 72 -28.82 -4.52 13.36
N VAL A 73 -29.07 -3.25 13.05
CA VAL A 73 -29.80 -2.33 13.94
C VAL A 73 -31.16 -2.05 13.36
N THR A 74 -32.17 -2.02 14.22
CA THR A 74 -33.47 -1.48 13.83
C THR A 74 -33.34 0.04 13.71
N PRO A 75 -33.71 0.64 12.56
CA PRO A 75 -33.62 2.08 12.40
C PRO A 75 -34.47 2.82 13.44
N SER A 76 -33.92 3.88 14.02
CA SER A 76 -34.67 4.74 14.92
C SER A 76 -35.19 5.98 14.18
N ALA A 77 -36.16 6.70 14.77
CA ALA A 77 -36.57 8.01 14.25
C ALA A 77 -35.42 9.04 14.26
N ALA A 78 -34.33 8.80 15.00
CA ALA A 78 -33.14 9.64 14.99
C ALA A 78 -32.23 9.38 13.79
N THR A 79 -32.33 8.21 13.14
CA THR A 79 -31.52 7.83 11.97
C THR A 79 -32.07 8.42 10.67
N ILE A 80 -33.37 8.65 10.54
CA ILE A 80 -33.98 9.29 9.37
C ILE A 80 -34.36 10.73 9.70
N LEU A 81 -33.68 11.70 9.08
CA LEU A 81 -34.05 13.11 9.16
C LEU A 81 -35.26 13.37 8.26
N ARG A 82 -36.40 13.74 8.83
CA ARG A 82 -37.61 14.12 8.08
C ARG A 82 -37.75 15.64 8.02
N ASP A 83 -36.86 16.27 7.28
CA ASP A 83 -36.92 17.70 6.99
C ASP A 83 -36.64 17.94 5.50
N PRO A 84 -37.66 18.27 4.70
CA PRO A 84 -37.48 18.53 3.28
C PRO A 84 -36.51 19.69 3.01
N THR A 85 -36.35 20.64 3.93
CA THR A 85 -35.41 21.76 3.74
C THR A 85 -33.94 21.33 3.86
N GLN A 86 -33.70 20.14 4.40
CA GLN A 86 -32.38 19.58 4.60
C GLN A 86 -32.05 18.44 3.62
N ALA A 87 -33.05 17.94 2.88
CA ALA A 87 -32.93 16.84 1.93
C ALA A 87 -32.56 17.33 0.53
N ILE A 88 -31.72 16.57 -0.19
CA ILE A 88 -31.34 16.90 -1.58
C ILE A 88 -32.41 16.39 -2.57
N GLU A 89 -33.19 15.39 -2.15
CA GLU A 89 -34.30 14.79 -2.86
C GLU A 89 -35.43 14.44 -1.86
N GLY A 90 -36.64 14.13 -2.34
CA GLY A 90 -37.72 13.68 -1.45
C GLY A 90 -38.09 14.63 -0.28
N GLN A 91 -38.25 14.06 0.91
CA GLN A 91 -38.70 14.65 2.17
C GLN A 91 -37.70 14.47 3.32
N GLY A 92 -36.61 13.71 3.14
CA GLY A 92 -35.68 13.40 4.21
C GLY A 92 -34.34 12.83 3.76
N ALA A 93 -33.45 12.61 4.73
CA ALA A 93 -32.12 12.05 4.52
C ALA A 93 -31.78 11.03 5.61
N LEU A 94 -30.90 10.08 5.30
CA LEU A 94 -30.40 9.10 6.27
C LEU A 94 -29.14 9.61 6.96
N ARG A 95 -29.05 9.48 8.29
CA ARG A 95 -27.89 9.87 9.10
C ARG A 95 -27.05 8.66 9.46
N LEU A 96 -25.74 8.72 9.21
CA LEU A 96 -24.74 7.77 9.69
C LEU A 96 -23.74 8.45 10.63
N GLY A 97 -23.21 7.69 11.58
CA GLY A 97 -22.14 8.08 12.50
C GLY A 97 -22.50 8.14 13.99
N GLN A 98 -23.77 7.97 14.34
CA GLN A 98 -24.22 7.95 15.74
C GLN A 98 -24.76 6.56 16.07
N ASP A 99 -26.07 6.37 15.89
CA ASP A 99 -26.78 5.12 16.18
C ASP A 99 -26.50 4.00 15.15
N ALA A 100 -25.96 4.35 13.98
CA ALA A 100 -25.59 3.44 12.92
C ALA A 100 -24.29 3.92 12.27
N TRP A 101 -23.35 3.01 12.04
CA TRP A 101 -22.03 3.34 11.47
C TRP A 101 -21.90 2.93 10.00
N GLY A 102 -22.81 2.06 9.53
CA GLY A 102 -22.88 1.72 8.12
C GLY A 102 -24.27 1.31 7.63
N LEU A 103 -24.36 1.20 6.31
CA LEU A 103 -25.54 0.82 5.54
C LEU A 103 -25.12 -0.12 4.41
N VAL A 104 -25.86 -1.22 4.25
CA VAL A 104 -25.77 -2.10 3.08
C VAL A 104 -27.08 -2.05 2.31
N ILE A 105 -26.97 -1.85 0.99
CA ILE A 105 -28.09 -1.82 0.05
C ILE A 105 -27.91 -3.00 -0.91
N GLY A 106 -28.77 -4.02 -0.81
CA GLY A 106 -28.76 -5.19 -1.69
C GLY A 106 -29.37 -4.88 -3.06
N LEU A 107 -28.70 -5.34 -4.11
CA LEU A 107 -29.04 -5.11 -5.52
C LEU A 107 -29.74 -6.29 -6.20
N ASP A 108 -29.87 -7.45 -5.54
CA ASP A 108 -30.37 -8.69 -6.16
C ASP A 108 -31.75 -8.54 -6.82
N ARG A 109 -32.61 -7.73 -6.21
CA ARG A 109 -33.97 -7.47 -6.67
C ARG A 109 -34.04 -6.60 -7.93
N VAL A 110 -32.97 -5.88 -8.28
CA VAL A 110 -32.86 -5.09 -9.52
C VAL A 110 -31.81 -5.65 -10.48
N ALA A 111 -31.01 -6.63 -10.04
CA ALA A 111 -29.92 -7.21 -10.83
C ALA A 111 -30.37 -7.67 -12.22
N PHE A 112 -31.56 -8.27 -12.34
CA PHE A 112 -32.13 -8.71 -13.62
C PHE A 112 -32.33 -7.58 -14.66
N GLN A 113 -32.41 -6.31 -14.22
CA GLN A 113 -32.52 -5.14 -15.10
C GLN A 113 -31.15 -4.58 -15.51
N LEU A 114 -30.11 -4.90 -14.75
CA LEU A 114 -28.77 -4.35 -14.87
C LEU A 114 -27.77 -5.35 -15.48
N GLU A 115 -28.09 -6.64 -15.45
CA GLU A 115 -27.29 -7.73 -16.01
C GLU A 115 -26.90 -7.45 -17.46
N GLY A 116 -25.63 -7.72 -17.80
CA GLY A 116 -25.08 -7.50 -19.14
C GLY A 116 -24.95 -6.03 -19.57
N SER A 117 -25.20 -5.09 -18.66
CA SER A 117 -25.12 -3.66 -18.94
C SER A 117 -23.93 -2.99 -18.25
N SER A 118 -23.43 -1.91 -18.84
CA SER A 118 -22.66 -0.91 -18.11
C SER A 118 -23.61 0.03 -17.36
N VAL A 119 -23.24 0.36 -16.14
CA VAL A 119 -24.00 1.23 -15.26
C VAL A 119 -23.15 2.37 -14.74
N ARG A 120 -23.81 3.45 -14.32
CA ARG A 120 -23.22 4.47 -13.45
C ARG A 120 -24.11 4.64 -12.24
N MET A 121 -23.54 4.51 -11.05
CA MET A 121 -24.25 4.77 -9.80
C MET A 121 -23.80 6.11 -9.24
N THR A 122 -24.74 6.88 -8.70
CA THR A 122 -24.47 8.16 -8.01
C THR A 122 -25.16 8.20 -6.65
N LEU A 123 -24.52 8.83 -5.68
CA LEU A 123 -25.02 8.99 -4.31
C LEU A 123 -24.72 10.42 -3.83
N TRP A 124 -25.69 11.06 -3.18
CA TRP A 124 -25.46 12.35 -2.53
C TRP A 124 -25.14 12.18 -1.05
N VAL A 125 -24.10 12.89 -0.61
CA VAL A 125 -23.61 12.87 0.77
C VAL A 125 -23.47 14.30 1.26
N ARG A 126 -23.85 14.56 2.51
CA ARG A 126 -23.57 15.82 3.21
C ARG A 126 -22.73 15.56 4.45
N PRO A 127 -21.44 15.90 4.45
CA PRO A 127 -20.58 15.78 5.63
C PRO A 127 -21.02 16.72 6.76
N MET A 128 -21.23 16.19 7.96
CA MET A 128 -21.66 16.94 9.15
C MET A 128 -20.73 16.60 10.34
N GLY A 129 -19.45 16.90 10.18
CA GLY A 129 -18.40 16.58 11.16
C GLY A 129 -17.71 15.22 10.95
N THR A 130 -18.22 14.39 10.04
CA THR A 130 -17.55 13.23 9.42
C THR A 130 -18.05 13.06 7.98
N THR A 131 -17.59 12.03 7.27
CA THR A 131 -18.14 11.62 5.98
C THR A 131 -18.27 10.11 5.84
N VAL A 132 -18.55 9.61 4.63
CA VAL A 132 -18.67 8.18 4.34
C VAL A 132 -17.74 7.72 3.23
N MET A 133 -17.43 6.44 3.27
CA MET A 133 -16.92 5.66 2.16
C MET A 133 -18.06 4.84 1.58
N ALA A 134 -18.24 4.83 0.27
CA ALA A 134 -19.26 4.03 -0.40
C ALA A 134 -18.64 3.13 -1.47
N ASP A 135 -18.99 1.85 -1.48
CA ASP A 135 -18.48 0.83 -2.39
C ASP A 135 -19.59 0.07 -3.08
N LEU A 136 -19.39 -0.22 -4.36
CA LEU A 136 -20.09 -1.28 -5.07
C LEU A 136 -19.36 -2.61 -4.84
N ILE A 137 -20.03 -3.58 -4.27
CA ILE A 137 -19.49 -4.87 -3.84
C ILE A 137 -19.83 -5.94 -4.89
N PHE A 138 -18.81 -6.68 -5.33
CA PHE A 138 -18.93 -7.81 -6.26
C PHE A 138 -18.70 -9.13 -5.52
N GLU A 139 -19.62 -10.07 -5.69
CA GLU A 139 -19.57 -11.38 -5.03
C GLU A 139 -19.95 -12.53 -5.97
N ARG A 140 -19.65 -13.77 -5.52
CA ARG A 140 -19.72 -15.00 -6.33
C ARG A 140 -21.01 -15.81 -6.14
N GLN A 141 -21.75 -15.60 -5.05
CA GLN A 141 -23.02 -16.26 -4.74
C GLN A 141 -23.97 -15.27 -4.06
N GLU A 142 -25.25 -15.62 -3.93
CA GLU A 142 -26.20 -14.88 -3.10
C GLU A 142 -25.63 -14.75 -1.68
N VAL A 143 -25.58 -13.53 -1.16
CA VAL A 143 -25.36 -13.29 0.27
C VAL A 143 -26.48 -14.05 0.98
N GLY A 144 -26.15 -15.16 1.65
CA GLY A 144 -27.04 -15.65 2.68
C GLY A 144 -27.22 -14.50 3.67
N GLU A 145 -28.45 -14.01 3.86
CA GLU A 145 -28.74 -12.94 4.82
C GLU A 145 -28.11 -13.31 6.18
N GLY A 146 -26.94 -12.75 6.51
CA GLY A 146 -26.26 -12.96 7.79
C GLY A 146 -24.83 -13.51 7.80
N ASP A 147 -24.07 -13.53 6.69
CA ASP A 147 -22.60 -13.73 6.78
C ASP A 147 -21.84 -12.37 6.78
N PRO A 148 -21.47 -11.84 7.95
CA PRO A 148 -20.72 -10.60 8.07
C PRO A 148 -19.29 -10.67 7.49
N GLU A 149 -18.69 -11.85 7.32
CA GLU A 149 -17.31 -11.96 6.83
C GLU A 149 -17.19 -11.68 5.31
N THR A 150 -18.21 -12.02 4.52
CA THR A 150 -18.21 -11.77 3.06
C THR A 150 -18.28 -10.29 2.73
N LEU A 151 -18.91 -9.50 3.61
CA LEU A 151 -18.97 -8.03 3.49
C LEU A 151 -17.61 -7.35 3.73
N PHE A 152 -16.68 -7.97 4.45
CA PHE A 152 -15.34 -7.42 4.65
C PHE A 152 -14.34 -7.83 3.57
N TYR A 153 -14.54 -9.01 2.96
CA TYR A 153 -13.62 -9.56 1.96
C TYR A 153 -14.34 -9.90 0.65
N PRO A 154 -14.88 -8.90 -0.07
CA PRO A 154 -15.56 -9.15 -1.32
C PRO A 154 -14.62 -9.69 -2.40
N ALA A 155 -15.18 -10.39 -3.39
CA ALA A 155 -14.41 -10.85 -4.54
C ALA A 155 -13.91 -9.68 -5.41
N GLY A 156 -14.58 -8.52 -5.33
CA GLY A 156 -14.03 -7.23 -5.73
C GLY A 156 -14.92 -6.08 -5.29
N GLU A 157 -14.41 -4.86 -5.36
CA GLU A 157 -15.11 -3.65 -4.91
C GLU A 157 -14.79 -2.46 -5.82
N VAL A 158 -15.74 -1.53 -5.99
CA VAL A 158 -15.55 -0.29 -6.75
C VAL A 158 -16.01 0.90 -5.91
N ARG A 159 -15.09 1.80 -5.59
CA ARG A 159 -15.33 2.98 -4.76
C ARG A 159 -16.14 4.03 -5.51
N PHE A 160 -17.10 4.64 -4.83
CA PHE A 160 -17.74 5.88 -5.23
C PHE A 160 -16.81 7.05 -4.94
N LEU A 161 -16.49 7.85 -5.96
CA LEU A 161 -15.58 8.98 -5.86
C LEU A 161 -16.29 10.30 -6.19
N PRO A 162 -15.82 11.44 -5.66
CA PRO A 162 -16.46 12.73 -5.90
C PRO A 162 -16.55 13.08 -7.39
N THR A 163 -17.71 13.59 -7.82
CA THR A 163 -17.93 14.06 -9.20
C THR A 163 -17.62 15.54 -9.38
N GLY A 164 -17.42 16.27 -8.27
CA GLY A 164 -17.24 17.73 -8.26
C GLY A 164 -18.55 18.50 -8.19
N ARG A 165 -19.69 17.81 -8.36
CA ARG A 165 -21.02 18.41 -8.14
C ARG A 165 -21.25 18.54 -6.64
N ALA A 166 -21.59 19.75 -6.23
CA ALA A 166 -21.93 20.09 -4.87
C ALA A 166 -22.98 21.20 -4.83
N THR A 167 -23.65 21.34 -3.69
CA THR A 167 -24.55 22.44 -3.38
C THR A 167 -23.95 23.36 -2.32
N ASP A 168 -24.43 24.61 -2.26
CA ASP A 168 -23.93 25.62 -1.34
C ASP A 168 -24.20 25.28 0.15
N ASP A 169 -25.20 24.44 0.42
CA ASP A 169 -25.51 23.94 1.76
C ASP A 169 -24.72 22.68 2.14
N GLY A 170 -23.83 22.19 1.27
CA GLY A 170 -22.81 21.20 1.58
C GLY A 170 -23.08 19.77 1.12
N TRP A 171 -24.12 19.52 0.31
CA TRP A 171 -24.27 18.24 -0.36
C TRP A 171 -23.22 18.09 -1.45
N ARG A 172 -22.70 16.88 -1.64
CA ARG A 172 -21.77 16.51 -2.71
C ARG A 172 -22.17 15.19 -3.32
N GLU A 173 -22.00 15.06 -4.63
CA GLU A 173 -22.27 13.83 -5.36
C GLU A 173 -21.01 12.97 -5.46
N LEU A 174 -21.18 11.68 -5.15
CA LEU A 174 -20.20 10.63 -5.38
C LEU A 174 -20.69 9.72 -6.52
N SER A 175 -19.78 9.10 -7.25
CA SER A 175 -20.13 8.14 -8.30
C SER A 175 -19.12 7.02 -8.44
N THR A 176 -19.59 5.83 -8.79
CA THR A 176 -18.72 4.74 -9.29
C THR A 176 -18.05 5.11 -10.61
N GLY A 177 -18.53 6.16 -11.28
CA GLY A 177 -18.33 6.35 -12.71
C GLY A 177 -18.95 5.20 -13.51
N VAL A 178 -18.57 5.04 -14.78
CA VAL A 178 -19.04 3.91 -15.59
C VAL A 178 -18.34 2.61 -15.17
N VAL A 179 -19.12 1.56 -14.90
CA VAL A 179 -18.65 0.21 -14.54
C VAL A 179 -19.55 -0.85 -15.17
N ASP A 180 -18.99 -1.98 -15.58
CA ASP A 180 -19.80 -3.14 -16.01
C ASP A 180 -20.47 -3.81 -14.80
N PHE A 181 -21.79 -4.00 -14.84
CA PHE A 181 -22.56 -4.51 -13.68
C PHE A 181 -22.25 -5.98 -13.40
N SER A 182 -22.28 -6.80 -14.45
CA SER A 182 -21.77 -8.16 -14.43
C SER A 182 -20.34 -8.14 -14.96
N GLN A 183 -19.46 -9.01 -14.43
CA GLN A 183 -18.09 -9.14 -14.89
C GLN A 183 -18.00 -10.38 -15.79
N MET A 184 -17.64 -11.52 -15.21
CA MET A 184 -17.56 -12.82 -15.87
C MET A 184 -18.07 -13.93 -14.96
N GLY A 185 -18.79 -14.90 -15.54
CA GLY A 185 -19.38 -15.99 -14.75
C GLY A 185 -20.41 -15.47 -13.75
N PRO A 186 -20.43 -15.95 -12.49
CA PRO A 186 -21.37 -15.51 -11.47
C PRO A 186 -20.95 -14.20 -10.76
N LEU A 187 -19.83 -13.58 -11.15
CA LEU A 187 -19.33 -12.37 -10.48
C LEU A 187 -20.08 -11.13 -10.95
N GLU A 188 -20.93 -10.61 -10.07
CA GLU A 188 -21.80 -9.47 -10.34
C GLU A 188 -21.84 -8.52 -9.15
N ALA A 189 -22.22 -7.28 -9.39
CA ALA A 189 -22.50 -6.33 -8.32
C ALA A 189 -23.72 -6.80 -7.50
N ARG A 190 -23.52 -7.02 -6.20
CA ARG A 190 -24.54 -7.54 -5.28
C ARG A 190 -25.02 -6.51 -4.28
N ALA A 191 -24.16 -5.59 -3.86
CA ALA A 191 -24.51 -4.62 -2.83
C ALA A 191 -23.79 -3.29 -3.00
N ILE A 192 -24.36 -2.25 -2.40
CA ILE A 192 -23.66 -1.00 -2.10
C ILE A 192 -23.43 -0.96 -0.60
N ARG A 193 -22.16 -0.89 -0.18
CA ARG A 193 -21.74 -0.76 1.22
C ARG A 193 -21.34 0.68 1.48
N ILE A 194 -21.90 1.30 2.52
CA ILE A 194 -21.61 2.67 2.92
C ILE A 194 -21.20 2.67 4.39
N MET A 195 -20.02 3.19 4.71
CA MET A 195 -19.44 3.17 6.06
C MET A 195 -18.99 4.57 6.47
N ASP A 196 -19.18 4.92 7.74
CA ASP A 196 -18.59 6.12 8.30
C ASP A 196 -17.06 6.02 8.28
N VAL A 197 -16.42 7.07 7.77
CA VAL A 197 -14.96 7.09 7.59
C VAL A 197 -14.17 7.05 8.90
N ARG A 198 -14.83 7.29 10.03
CA ARG A 198 -14.24 7.22 11.38
C ARG A 198 -14.06 5.80 11.87
N LEU A 199 -14.76 4.81 11.31
CA LEU A 199 -14.50 3.44 11.73
C LEU A 199 -13.09 2.99 11.38
N PRO A 200 -12.62 3.07 10.12
CA PRO A 200 -11.23 2.74 9.85
C PRO A 200 -10.27 3.52 10.76
N GLU A 201 -10.57 4.79 11.07
CA GLU A 201 -9.75 5.53 12.03
C GLU A 201 -9.72 4.88 13.41
N LEU A 202 -10.86 4.43 13.92
CA LEU A 202 -10.96 3.71 15.19
C LEU A 202 -10.25 2.36 15.14
N LEU A 203 -10.42 1.59 14.06
CA LEU A 203 -9.84 0.25 13.92
C LEU A 203 -8.31 0.29 13.77
N PHE A 204 -7.78 1.25 13.00
CA PHE A 204 -6.35 1.32 12.69
C PHE A 204 -5.56 2.25 13.61
N PHE A 205 -6.19 3.32 14.13
CA PHE A 205 -5.50 4.32 14.96
C PHE A 205 -6.03 4.42 16.39
N GLY A 206 -7.05 3.63 16.75
CA GLY A 206 -7.58 3.56 18.11
C GLY A 206 -8.42 4.75 18.58
N THR A 207 -8.48 5.84 17.80
CA THR A 207 -9.28 7.04 18.12
C THR A 207 -9.80 7.72 16.86
N PRO A 208 -11.13 7.97 16.74
CA PRO A 208 -11.68 8.69 15.61
C PRO A 208 -11.45 10.21 15.74
N GLY A 209 -11.38 10.92 14.61
CA GLY A 209 -11.10 12.36 14.61
C GLY A 209 -12.18 13.23 15.26
N ASN A 210 -13.43 12.77 15.30
CA ASN A 210 -14.57 13.49 15.90
C ASN A 210 -15.65 12.51 16.35
N ASN A 211 -15.85 12.30 17.66
CA ASN A 211 -16.83 11.33 18.18
C ASN A 211 -18.29 11.70 17.87
N ASP A 212 -18.60 12.98 17.71
CA ASP A 212 -19.97 13.47 17.52
C ASP A 212 -20.30 13.77 16.05
N GLY A 213 -19.37 13.47 15.14
CA GLY A 213 -19.58 13.63 13.70
C GLY A 213 -20.71 12.76 13.18
N GLU A 214 -21.40 13.25 12.16
CA GLU A 214 -22.32 12.47 11.35
C GLU A 214 -22.20 12.81 9.86
N ALA A 215 -22.76 11.96 9.01
CA ALA A 215 -22.85 12.19 7.58
C ALA A 215 -24.27 11.87 7.12
N TRP A 216 -24.83 12.71 6.26
CA TRP A 216 -26.18 12.49 5.73
C TRP A 216 -26.09 11.93 4.32
N LEU A 217 -26.96 10.99 4.01
CA LEU A 217 -27.06 10.30 2.74
C LEU A 217 -28.44 10.56 2.15
N ASP A 218 -28.47 10.87 0.86
CA ASP A 218 -29.71 10.99 0.13
C ASP A 218 -29.49 10.71 -1.38
N GLY A 219 -30.57 10.54 -2.13
CA GLY A 219 -30.58 10.49 -3.59
C GLY A 219 -29.58 9.53 -4.23
N LEU A 220 -29.78 8.21 -4.07
CA LEU A 220 -29.04 7.20 -4.83
C LEU A 220 -29.70 6.98 -6.19
N SER A 221 -28.92 6.90 -7.27
CA SER A 221 -29.45 6.56 -8.60
C SER A 221 -28.56 5.60 -9.37
N ILE A 222 -29.16 4.81 -10.25
CA ILE A 222 -28.46 3.91 -11.17
C ILE A 222 -28.88 4.26 -12.60
N GLU A 223 -27.92 4.69 -13.40
CA GLU A 223 -28.07 4.96 -14.83
C GLU A 223 -27.63 3.74 -15.65
N LEU A 224 -28.47 3.30 -16.59
CA LEU A 224 -28.12 2.29 -17.59
C LEU A 224 -27.46 2.95 -18.80
N LEU A 225 -26.26 2.50 -19.16
CA LEU A 225 -25.42 3.12 -20.21
C LEU A 225 -25.27 2.26 -21.47
N GLY A 226 -25.96 1.12 -21.53
CA GLY A 226 -25.93 0.18 -22.65
C GLY A 226 -25.18 -1.10 -22.31
N ALA A 227 -24.75 -1.84 -23.33
CA ALA A 227 -24.05 -3.11 -23.18
C ALA A 227 -22.69 -2.94 -22.47
N GLN A 228 -22.24 -4.01 -21.80
CA GLN A 228 -20.89 -4.10 -21.22
C GLN A 228 -19.79 -3.63 -22.18
N ARG A 229 -18.77 -2.97 -21.61
CA ARG A 229 -17.65 -2.40 -22.37
C ARG A 229 -16.47 -3.37 -22.46
N VAL A 230 -16.30 -4.23 -21.48
CA VAL A 230 -15.17 -5.16 -21.42
C VAL A 230 -15.55 -6.49 -22.07
N PRO A 231 -14.78 -6.97 -23.06
CA PRO A 231 -15.06 -8.24 -23.70
C PRO A 231 -14.73 -9.43 -22.76
N PRO A 232 -15.46 -10.55 -22.88
CA PRO A 232 -15.30 -11.73 -22.02
C PRO A 232 -14.10 -12.62 -22.41
N ASN A 233 -12.98 -12.01 -22.82
CA ASN A 233 -11.82 -12.71 -23.35
C ASN A 233 -10.94 -13.30 -22.23
N ALA A 234 -10.18 -14.34 -22.57
CA ALA A 234 -9.04 -14.75 -21.75
C ALA A 234 -7.88 -13.75 -21.96
N CYS A 235 -7.06 -13.59 -20.93
CA CYS A 235 -5.94 -12.65 -20.96
C CYS A 235 -4.80 -13.10 -20.05
N THR A 236 -3.67 -12.41 -20.21
CA THR A 236 -2.53 -12.35 -19.30
C THR A 236 -2.17 -10.87 -19.10
N LEU A 237 -1.20 -10.57 -18.26
CA LEU A 237 -0.67 -9.20 -18.15
C LEU A 237 -0.07 -8.70 -19.49
N VAL A 238 0.50 -9.61 -20.29
CA VAL A 238 1.25 -9.27 -21.50
C VAL A 238 0.35 -8.84 -22.65
N ASP A 239 -0.82 -9.45 -22.79
CA ASP A 239 -1.79 -9.17 -23.85
C ASP A 239 -3.06 -8.46 -23.36
N GLU A 240 -3.13 -8.10 -22.07
CA GLU A 240 -4.23 -7.38 -21.41
C GLU A 240 -4.80 -6.23 -22.24
N ALA A 241 -3.94 -5.33 -22.73
CA ALA A 241 -4.38 -4.16 -23.50
C ALA A 241 -5.07 -4.54 -24.83
N GLN A 242 -4.65 -5.65 -25.45
CA GLN A 242 -5.23 -6.16 -26.69
C GLN A 242 -6.52 -6.94 -26.42
N GLN A 243 -6.54 -7.78 -25.38
CA GLN A 243 -7.68 -8.67 -25.10
C GLN A 243 -8.83 -7.94 -24.41
N CYS A 244 -8.52 -7.05 -23.47
CA CYS A 244 -9.50 -6.41 -22.58
C CYS A 244 -9.85 -4.97 -22.99
N GLY A 245 -9.02 -4.35 -23.84
CA GLY A 245 -9.21 -2.96 -24.26
C GLY A 245 -8.94 -1.93 -23.14
N PRO A 246 -9.20 -0.63 -23.38
CA PRO A 246 -8.79 0.46 -22.48
C PRO A 246 -9.58 0.55 -21.17
N GLN A 247 -10.75 -0.10 -21.10
CA GLN A 247 -11.60 -0.13 -19.89
C GLN A 247 -11.44 -1.42 -19.10
N GLY A 248 -10.77 -2.43 -19.66
CA GLY A 248 -10.61 -3.73 -19.05
C GLY A 248 -9.24 -3.93 -18.42
N ALA A 249 -9.18 -4.85 -17.47
CA ALA A 249 -7.96 -5.36 -16.88
C ALA A 249 -8.01 -6.90 -16.80
N CYS A 250 -6.86 -7.53 -16.75
CA CYS A 250 -6.71 -8.95 -16.55
C CYS A 250 -6.73 -9.27 -15.06
N LEU A 251 -7.70 -10.09 -14.66
CA LEU A 251 -7.86 -10.66 -13.33
C LEU A 251 -7.98 -12.17 -13.47
N MET A 252 -7.09 -12.93 -12.83
CA MET A 252 -7.15 -14.39 -12.77
C MET A 252 -7.40 -15.05 -14.15
N GLY A 253 -6.72 -14.54 -15.20
CA GLY A 253 -6.79 -15.06 -16.57
C GLY A 253 -7.99 -14.58 -17.41
N ARG A 254 -8.81 -13.65 -16.91
CA ARG A 254 -10.02 -13.13 -17.61
C ARG A 254 -10.08 -11.61 -17.60
N CYS A 255 -10.63 -11.05 -18.67
CA CYS A 255 -10.90 -9.62 -18.75
C CYS A 255 -12.09 -9.23 -17.86
N VAL A 256 -11.91 -8.20 -17.04
CA VAL A 256 -12.91 -7.57 -16.18
C VAL A 256 -12.80 -6.05 -16.26
N ASP A 257 -13.78 -5.30 -15.75
CA ASP A 257 -13.67 -3.85 -15.61
C ASP A 257 -12.43 -3.48 -14.77
N ALA A 258 -11.61 -2.58 -15.31
CA ALA A 258 -10.36 -2.18 -14.66
C ALA A 258 -10.58 -1.62 -13.25
N LYS A 259 -11.74 -0.98 -12.98
CA LYS A 259 -12.08 -0.45 -11.64
C LYS A 259 -12.13 -1.54 -10.57
N LEU A 260 -12.36 -2.80 -10.95
CA LEU A 260 -12.35 -3.93 -10.04
C LEU A 260 -10.94 -4.32 -9.60
N VAL A 261 -9.94 -4.07 -10.46
CA VAL A 261 -8.56 -4.56 -10.30
C VAL A 261 -7.61 -3.48 -9.81
N VAL A 262 -7.73 -2.26 -10.32
CA VAL A 262 -6.87 -1.12 -9.95
C VAL A 262 -7.61 -0.13 -9.07
N GLU A 263 -6.86 0.77 -8.43
CA GLU A 263 -7.48 1.84 -7.63
C GLU A 263 -8.13 2.89 -8.53
N GLY A 264 -9.38 3.22 -8.22
CA GLY A 264 -10.14 4.21 -8.96
C GLY A 264 -9.63 5.62 -8.69
N ARG A 265 -9.77 6.50 -9.68
CA ARG A 265 -9.59 7.96 -9.53
C ARG A 265 -10.88 8.66 -9.94
N PRO A 266 -11.12 9.90 -9.49
CA PRO A 266 -12.29 10.65 -9.94
C PRO A 266 -12.41 10.63 -11.47
N GLU A 267 -13.60 10.30 -11.98
CA GLU A 267 -13.86 10.27 -13.43
C GLU A 267 -13.87 11.70 -13.98
N ASP A 268 -14.41 12.64 -13.20
CA ASP A 268 -14.38 14.06 -13.51
C ASP A 268 -12.94 14.58 -13.63
N ALA A 269 -12.64 15.20 -14.77
CA ALA A 269 -11.29 15.59 -15.12
C ALA A 269 -10.76 16.72 -14.22
N GLU A 270 -11.62 17.65 -13.78
CA GLU A 270 -11.20 18.75 -12.92
C GLU A 270 -10.94 18.25 -11.50
N VAL A 271 -11.84 17.44 -10.94
CA VAL A 271 -11.65 16.83 -9.61
C VAL A 271 -10.39 15.96 -9.61
N ARG A 272 -10.20 15.13 -10.64
CA ARG A 272 -9.00 14.30 -10.78
C ARG A 272 -7.72 15.13 -10.83
N ARG A 273 -7.71 16.22 -11.62
CA ARG A 273 -6.56 17.12 -11.70
C ARG A 273 -6.27 17.76 -10.34
N ILE A 274 -7.28 18.32 -9.66
CA ILE A 274 -7.11 18.94 -8.33
C ILE A 274 -6.57 17.93 -7.33
N TYR A 275 -7.10 16.70 -7.35
CA TYR A 275 -6.63 15.62 -6.49
C TYR A 275 -5.14 15.31 -6.71
N LEU A 276 -4.75 15.08 -7.96
CA LEU A 276 -3.37 14.75 -8.34
C LEU A 276 -2.42 15.93 -8.08
N ASP A 277 -2.84 17.17 -8.33
CA ASP A 277 -2.09 18.38 -8.00
C ASP A 277 -1.84 18.50 -6.49
N ARG A 278 -2.84 18.16 -5.66
CA ARG A 278 -2.69 18.15 -4.19
C ARG A 278 -1.71 17.08 -3.72
N LEU A 279 -1.70 15.90 -4.34
CA LEU A 279 -0.69 14.88 -4.04
C LEU A 279 0.71 15.36 -4.43
N GLY A 280 0.86 15.96 -5.62
CA GLY A 280 2.12 16.54 -6.07
C GLY A 280 2.61 17.66 -5.14
N PHE A 281 1.72 18.54 -4.70
CA PHE A 281 2.02 19.57 -3.71
C PHE A 281 2.45 18.99 -2.37
N ARG A 282 1.74 17.96 -1.89
CA ARG A 282 2.06 17.27 -0.63
C ARG A 282 3.47 16.67 -0.67
N ALA A 283 3.81 15.94 -1.72
CA ALA A 283 5.13 15.33 -1.86
C ALA A 283 6.25 16.39 -1.85
N GLY A 284 6.08 17.50 -2.57
CA GLY A 284 7.08 18.58 -2.60
C GLY A 284 7.18 19.41 -1.32
N LEU A 285 6.07 19.58 -0.59
CA LEU A 285 6.03 20.40 0.61
C LEU A 285 6.38 19.62 1.89
N LEU A 286 6.01 18.35 1.97
CA LEU A 286 6.09 17.59 3.23
C LEU A 286 7.24 16.60 3.27
N ALA A 287 7.78 16.16 2.13
CA ALA A 287 8.88 15.20 2.14
C ALA A 287 10.13 15.81 2.80
N GLY A 288 10.64 15.14 3.83
CA GLY A 288 11.83 15.58 4.54
C GLY A 288 13.13 15.14 3.89
N GLY A 289 13.16 13.91 3.35
CA GLY A 289 14.36 13.32 2.75
C GLY A 289 14.84 14.11 1.53
N ARG A 290 16.13 14.47 1.50
CA ARG A 290 16.72 15.18 0.36
C ARG A 290 16.63 14.40 -0.95
N TYR A 291 16.77 13.07 -0.90
CA TYR A 291 16.56 12.23 -2.08
C TYR A 291 15.14 12.45 -2.63
N THR A 292 14.13 12.31 -1.78
CA THR A 292 12.72 12.47 -2.13
C THR A 292 12.39 13.86 -2.64
N GLN A 293 12.95 14.90 -2.03
CA GLN A 293 12.79 16.29 -2.50
C GLN A 293 13.36 16.49 -3.91
N ALA A 294 14.50 15.86 -4.23
CA ALA A 294 15.05 15.90 -5.58
C ALA A 294 14.12 15.24 -6.62
N GLN A 295 13.23 14.34 -6.20
CA GLN A 295 12.25 13.67 -7.06
C GLN A 295 10.91 14.41 -7.16
N ALA A 296 10.68 15.46 -6.35
CA ALA A 296 9.37 16.12 -6.25
C ALA A 296 8.85 16.70 -7.58
N GLU A 297 9.74 17.22 -8.44
CA GLU A 297 9.35 17.70 -9.77
C GLU A 297 8.95 16.54 -10.70
N ALA A 298 9.75 15.47 -10.72
CA ALA A 298 9.44 14.27 -11.49
C ALA A 298 8.12 13.62 -11.02
N PHE A 299 7.88 13.62 -9.72
CA PHE A 299 6.62 13.17 -9.13
C PHE A 299 5.43 14.01 -9.61
N ARG A 300 5.53 15.35 -9.57
CA ARG A 300 4.48 16.25 -10.08
C ARG A 300 4.21 16.03 -11.56
N GLN A 301 5.25 15.84 -12.37
CA GLN A 301 5.08 15.52 -13.79
C GLN A 301 4.35 14.19 -13.97
N ARG A 302 4.71 13.14 -13.22
CA ARG A 302 4.01 11.84 -13.28
C ARG A 302 2.55 11.95 -12.86
N MET A 303 2.22 12.76 -11.85
CA MET A 303 0.82 13.03 -11.47
C MET A 303 0.03 13.68 -12.61
N SER A 304 0.66 14.56 -13.40
CA SER A 304 0.07 15.09 -14.64
C SER A 304 -0.12 13.99 -15.69
N ASP A 305 0.86 13.09 -15.85
CA ASP A 305 0.78 11.98 -16.80
C ASP A 305 -0.34 10.98 -16.43
N VAL A 306 -0.55 10.73 -15.13
CA VAL A 306 -1.69 9.93 -14.62
C VAL A 306 -3.03 10.50 -15.08
N ALA A 307 -3.19 11.84 -15.05
CA ALA A 307 -4.43 12.48 -15.44
C ALA A 307 -4.76 12.29 -16.94
N ASN A 308 -3.72 12.10 -17.76
CA ASN A 308 -3.75 12.01 -19.22
C ASN A 308 -3.58 10.57 -19.75
N ALA A 309 -3.44 9.58 -18.86
CA ALA A 309 -3.23 8.20 -19.24
C ALA A 309 -4.42 7.65 -20.06
N PRO A 310 -4.18 6.86 -21.11
CA PRO A 310 -5.23 6.41 -22.04
C PRO A 310 -6.10 5.27 -21.49
N SER A 311 -5.71 4.67 -20.36
CA SER A 311 -6.48 3.63 -19.66
C SER A 311 -6.23 3.70 -18.15
N GLN A 312 -7.14 3.14 -17.35
CA GLN A 312 -7.00 3.11 -15.89
C GLN A 312 -5.81 2.25 -15.44
N VAL A 313 -5.57 1.13 -16.12
CA VAL A 313 -4.44 0.23 -15.90
C VAL A 313 -3.11 0.98 -16.06
N GLN A 314 -2.97 1.78 -17.12
CA GLN A 314 -1.77 2.59 -17.33
C GLN A 314 -1.67 3.75 -16.33
N ALA A 315 -2.79 4.39 -16.00
CA ALA A 315 -2.83 5.43 -14.98
C ALA A 315 -2.33 4.90 -13.63
N GLU A 316 -2.74 3.69 -13.24
CA GLU A 316 -2.29 3.03 -12.01
C GLU A 316 -0.81 2.68 -12.03
N ALA A 317 -0.31 2.13 -13.15
CA ALA A 317 1.12 1.83 -13.29
C ALA A 317 1.98 3.10 -13.12
N ILE A 318 1.61 4.21 -13.77
CA ILE A 318 2.32 5.49 -13.63
C ILE A 318 2.23 6.01 -12.19
N TYR A 319 1.07 5.91 -11.57
CA TYR A 319 0.83 6.38 -10.22
C TYR A 319 1.66 5.63 -9.17
N ARG A 320 1.60 4.29 -9.15
CA ARG A 320 2.41 3.48 -8.23
C ARG A 320 3.89 3.74 -8.43
N ARG A 321 4.32 3.78 -9.69
CA ARG A 321 5.71 4.05 -10.01
C ARG A 321 6.17 5.44 -9.56
N ALA A 322 5.29 6.43 -9.59
CA ALA A 322 5.63 7.76 -9.07
C ALA A 322 5.94 7.72 -7.57
N PHE A 323 5.20 6.96 -6.78
CA PHE A 323 5.48 6.78 -5.36
C PHE A 323 6.74 5.95 -5.11
N ASP A 324 6.94 4.86 -5.85
CA ASP A 324 8.18 4.06 -5.78
C ASP A 324 9.42 4.94 -6.03
N ASP A 325 9.36 5.80 -7.05
CA ASP A 325 10.48 6.66 -7.44
C ASP A 325 10.77 7.79 -6.43
N LEU A 326 9.93 8.02 -5.41
CA LEU A 326 10.22 8.96 -4.32
C LEU A 326 11.37 8.48 -3.41
N GLY A 327 11.69 7.18 -3.40
CA GLY A 327 12.80 6.59 -2.64
C GLY A 327 12.78 6.94 -1.15
N ASP A 328 11.59 6.95 -0.56
CA ASP A 328 11.38 7.05 0.88
C ASP A 328 10.67 5.79 1.35
N GLY A 329 11.36 4.96 2.15
CA GLY A 329 10.82 3.70 2.63
C GLY A 329 9.59 3.80 3.54
N HIS A 330 9.25 5.01 4.01
CA HIS A 330 8.00 5.27 4.73
C HIS A 330 6.90 5.83 3.83
N VAL A 331 7.18 6.13 2.56
CA VAL A 331 6.16 6.61 1.63
C VAL A 331 5.23 5.47 1.23
N SER A 332 3.94 5.77 1.25
CA SER A 332 2.91 4.95 0.61
C SER A 332 1.90 5.85 -0.09
N ALA A 333 1.34 5.36 -1.20
CA ALA A 333 0.25 6.04 -1.86
C ALA A 333 -1.01 6.02 -0.97
N PRO A 334 -1.89 7.05 -1.07
CA PRO A 334 -3.26 6.93 -0.58
C PRO A 334 -3.91 5.64 -1.07
N LEU A 335 -4.56 4.91 -0.17
CA LEU A 335 -5.30 3.70 -0.51
C LEU A 335 -6.78 4.05 -0.61
N ILE A 336 -7.36 3.81 -1.78
CA ILE A 336 -8.79 4.01 -1.98
C ILE A 336 -9.61 2.94 -1.24
N ARG A 337 -9.08 1.71 -1.18
CA ARG A 337 -9.84 0.52 -0.77
C ARG A 337 -8.91 -0.63 -0.34
N ILE A 338 -9.41 -1.60 0.42
CA ILE A 338 -8.63 -2.79 0.81
C ILE A 338 -8.89 -3.88 -0.24
N GLY A 339 -7.95 -4.04 -1.18
CA GLY A 339 -8.07 -5.06 -2.22
C GLY A 339 -8.18 -6.48 -1.65
N ALA A 340 -8.86 -7.36 -2.37
CA ALA A 340 -9.02 -8.76 -1.95
C ALA A 340 -7.66 -9.45 -1.73
N PRO A 341 -7.51 -10.24 -0.64
CA PRO A 341 -6.30 -11.02 -0.42
C PRO A 341 -6.09 -11.97 -1.60
N THR A 342 -4.83 -12.13 -2.00
CA THR A 342 -4.46 -13.07 -3.05
C THR A 342 -3.63 -14.18 -2.39
N PRO A 343 -4.03 -15.45 -2.55
CA PRO A 343 -3.32 -16.54 -1.92
C PRO A 343 -1.88 -16.60 -2.42
N VAL A 344 -0.94 -16.80 -1.49
CA VAL A 344 0.46 -17.07 -1.78
C VAL A 344 0.71 -18.51 -1.37
N SER A 345 1.26 -19.30 -2.29
CA SER A 345 1.58 -20.72 -2.05
C SER A 345 3.01 -21.07 -2.42
N ALA A 346 3.77 -20.11 -2.98
CA ALA A 346 5.20 -20.24 -3.16
C ALA A 346 5.89 -18.91 -2.82
N CYS A 347 7.04 -18.99 -2.15
CA CYS A 347 7.93 -17.86 -1.97
C CYS A 347 9.09 -17.93 -2.96
N LEU A 348 9.13 -16.93 -3.84
CA LEU A 348 10.20 -16.72 -4.79
C LEU A 348 11.17 -15.67 -4.27
N TYR A 349 12.46 -15.94 -4.34
CA TYR A 349 13.49 -14.96 -3.99
C TYR A 349 14.54 -14.88 -5.08
N MET A 350 15.12 -13.71 -5.26
CA MET A 350 16.23 -13.54 -6.19
C MET A 350 17.44 -14.33 -5.65
N ALA A 351 17.95 -15.25 -6.46
CA ALA A 351 18.94 -16.23 -6.03
C ALA A 351 19.96 -16.56 -7.13
N GLU A 352 21.09 -17.15 -6.75
CA GLU A 352 22.11 -17.62 -7.69
C GLU A 352 21.74 -19.00 -8.25
N ALA A 353 21.36 -19.06 -9.52
CA ALA A 353 20.98 -20.28 -10.24
C ALA A 353 22.21 -21.11 -10.67
N ASP A 354 23.10 -21.43 -9.73
CA ASP A 354 24.42 -22.02 -9.97
C ASP A 354 24.40 -23.45 -10.55
N LEU A 355 23.27 -24.17 -10.47
CA LEU A 355 23.10 -25.45 -11.14
C LEU A 355 22.57 -25.33 -12.59
N MET A 356 22.12 -24.15 -13.02
CA MET A 356 21.59 -23.98 -14.38
C MET A 356 22.70 -23.88 -15.44
N PRO A 357 22.44 -24.31 -16.69
CA PRO A 357 23.40 -24.15 -17.79
C PRO A 357 23.81 -22.69 -18.02
N GLN A 358 22.88 -21.75 -17.91
CA GLN A 358 23.11 -20.32 -18.07
C GLN A 358 23.72 -19.66 -16.81
N GLY A 359 23.50 -20.24 -15.63
CA GLY A 359 23.80 -19.58 -14.36
C GLY A 359 23.02 -18.26 -14.19
N GLY A 360 23.50 -17.41 -13.29
CA GLY A 360 22.99 -16.05 -13.13
C GLY A 360 21.98 -15.88 -11.99
N LEU A 361 21.46 -14.66 -11.86
CA LEU A 361 20.48 -14.29 -10.84
C LEU A 361 19.07 -14.48 -11.39
N LEU A 362 18.30 -15.37 -10.77
CA LEU A 362 16.92 -15.66 -11.17
C LEU A 362 16.03 -15.84 -9.92
N PRO A 363 14.73 -15.53 -10.01
CA PRO A 363 13.78 -15.90 -8.96
C PRO A 363 13.78 -17.43 -8.77
N MET A 364 13.95 -17.87 -7.54
CA MET A 364 14.01 -19.28 -7.16
C MET A 364 13.00 -19.57 -6.07
N VAL A 365 12.36 -20.74 -6.17
CA VAL A 365 11.47 -21.29 -5.16
C VAL A 365 12.29 -21.65 -3.92
N LEU A 366 12.04 -20.94 -2.81
CA LEU A 366 12.67 -21.24 -1.52
C LEU A 366 11.69 -21.84 -0.51
N GLU A 367 10.40 -21.58 -0.67
CA GLU A 367 9.36 -22.13 0.19
C GLU A 367 8.09 -22.43 -0.63
N LEU A 368 7.38 -23.48 -0.25
CA LEU A 368 6.17 -23.98 -0.93
C LEU A 368 5.14 -24.47 0.07
N GLU A 369 3.88 -24.16 -0.20
CA GLU A 369 2.73 -24.85 0.36
C GLU A 369 2.08 -25.72 -0.74
N PRO A 370 1.70 -26.98 -0.44
CA PRO A 370 1.00 -27.82 -1.39
C PRO A 370 -0.35 -27.21 -1.81
N SER A 371 -0.54 -26.99 -3.11
CA SER A 371 -1.76 -26.44 -3.69
C SER A 371 -1.85 -26.79 -5.18
N LEU A 372 -3.01 -26.54 -5.82
CA LEU A 372 -3.14 -26.61 -7.27
C LEU A 372 -2.14 -25.67 -8.00
N ALA A 373 -1.78 -24.55 -7.37
CA ALA A 373 -0.86 -23.58 -7.93
C ALA A 373 0.61 -24.03 -7.87
N THR A 374 0.95 -24.99 -7.01
CA THR A 374 2.34 -25.45 -6.78
C THR A 374 2.57 -26.89 -7.24
N GLU A 375 1.60 -27.50 -7.91
CA GLU A 375 1.68 -28.86 -8.42
C GLU A 375 2.94 -29.05 -9.30
N GLY A 376 3.84 -29.94 -8.86
CA GLY A 376 5.08 -30.26 -9.58
C GLY A 376 6.29 -29.37 -9.28
N LEU A 377 6.12 -28.28 -8.50
CA LEU A 377 7.24 -27.48 -8.01
C LEU A 377 7.97 -28.18 -6.85
N GLU A 378 9.28 -27.95 -6.73
CA GLU A 378 10.05 -28.26 -5.51
C GLU A 378 11.00 -27.08 -5.20
N ILE A 379 11.50 -27.03 -3.97
CA ILE A 379 12.52 -26.07 -3.54
C ILE A 379 13.74 -26.14 -4.48
N GLY A 380 14.25 -24.99 -4.90
CA GLY A 380 15.37 -24.86 -5.84
C GLY A 380 14.97 -24.75 -7.31
N ASP A 381 13.67 -24.82 -7.64
CA ASP A 381 13.19 -24.49 -8.97
C ASP A 381 13.41 -23.02 -9.30
N VAL A 382 13.94 -22.73 -10.49
CA VAL A 382 14.21 -21.37 -10.95
C VAL A 382 13.20 -20.95 -12.00
N LEU A 383 12.57 -19.80 -11.79
CA LEU A 383 11.64 -19.20 -12.73
C LEU A 383 12.42 -18.59 -13.89
N VAL A 384 12.17 -19.07 -15.10
CA VAL A 384 12.87 -18.61 -16.32
C VAL A 384 11.96 -17.84 -17.27
N ALA A 385 10.64 -17.97 -17.13
CA ALA A 385 9.70 -17.13 -17.87
C ALA A 385 8.36 -16.95 -17.16
N VAL A 386 7.73 -15.80 -17.38
CA VAL A 386 6.33 -15.48 -17.02
C VAL A 386 5.64 -14.95 -18.26
N ASP A 387 4.55 -15.60 -18.67
CA ASP A 387 3.82 -15.31 -19.92
C ASP A 387 4.75 -15.29 -21.16
N GLY A 388 5.78 -16.14 -21.14
CA GLY A 388 6.79 -16.24 -22.20
C GLY A 388 7.85 -15.12 -22.20
N LEU A 389 7.82 -14.20 -21.24
CA LEU A 389 8.84 -13.16 -21.05
C LEU A 389 9.82 -13.55 -19.94
N ALA A 390 11.05 -13.04 -20.00
CA ALA A 390 11.98 -13.15 -18.87
C ALA A 390 11.39 -12.47 -17.61
N PRO A 391 11.62 -13.01 -16.39
CA PRO A 391 10.97 -12.53 -15.17
C PRO A 391 11.14 -11.03 -14.92
N GLU A 392 12.32 -10.48 -15.16
CA GLU A 392 12.62 -9.06 -14.99
C GLU A 392 11.85 -8.17 -15.99
N VAL A 393 11.65 -8.65 -17.21
CA VAL A 393 10.86 -7.94 -18.24
C VAL A 393 9.39 -7.97 -17.89
N TRP A 394 8.90 -9.09 -17.35
CA TRP A 394 7.52 -9.22 -16.90
C TRP A 394 7.25 -8.36 -15.65
N LEU A 395 8.14 -8.37 -14.66
CA LEU A 395 8.04 -7.54 -13.46
C LEU A 395 7.93 -6.05 -13.79
N ALA A 396 8.70 -5.56 -14.77
CA ALA A 396 8.61 -4.18 -15.23
C ALA A 396 7.25 -3.82 -15.87
N ARG A 397 6.49 -4.80 -16.38
CA ARG A 397 5.12 -4.61 -16.87
C ARG A 397 4.08 -4.70 -15.74
N ALA A 398 4.43 -5.34 -14.64
CA ALA A 398 3.57 -5.56 -13.49
C ALA A 398 3.56 -4.38 -12.51
N ASP A 399 4.12 -3.21 -12.87
CA ASP A 399 4.22 -2.03 -11.99
C ASP A 399 2.86 -1.60 -11.39
N ARG A 400 1.72 -1.89 -12.04
CA ARG A 400 0.37 -1.64 -11.45
C ARG A 400 0.02 -2.55 -10.27
N LEU A 401 0.78 -3.62 -10.04
CA LEU A 401 0.54 -4.67 -9.03
C LEU A 401 1.63 -4.69 -7.95
N LEU A 402 2.70 -3.93 -8.12
CA LEU A 402 3.90 -3.97 -7.31
C LEU A 402 4.14 -2.59 -6.69
N SER A 403 4.76 -2.55 -5.51
CA SER A 403 5.22 -1.30 -4.91
C SER A 403 6.44 -1.54 -4.05
N TYR A 404 7.43 -0.66 -4.20
CA TYR A 404 8.63 -0.61 -3.39
C TYR A 404 9.16 0.82 -3.39
N THR A 405 9.04 1.48 -2.25
CA THR A 405 9.33 2.91 -2.07
C THR A 405 10.68 3.17 -1.40
N GLY A 406 11.40 2.12 -0.97
CA GLY A 406 12.74 2.25 -0.38
C GLY A 406 13.85 2.53 -1.41
N ASP A 407 15.10 2.27 -1.01
CA ASP A 407 16.28 2.44 -1.85
C ASP A 407 16.16 1.73 -3.20
N PRO A 408 16.10 2.44 -4.35
CA PRO A 408 15.83 1.85 -5.65
C PRO A 408 16.77 0.71 -6.07
N ARG A 409 17.97 0.62 -5.47
CA ARG A 409 18.93 -0.46 -5.71
C ARG A 409 18.43 -1.81 -5.19
N GLY A 410 17.57 -1.82 -4.19
CA GLY A 410 16.94 -3.02 -3.63
C GLY A 410 15.73 -3.53 -4.41
N ARG A 411 15.13 -2.69 -5.28
CA ARG A 411 13.78 -2.91 -5.85
C ARG A 411 13.55 -4.31 -6.41
N THR A 412 14.43 -4.79 -7.28
CA THR A 412 14.23 -6.10 -7.94
C THR A 412 14.22 -7.24 -6.92
N PHE A 413 15.09 -7.19 -5.91
CA PHE A 413 15.23 -8.23 -4.91
C PHE A 413 14.04 -8.24 -3.96
N ILE A 414 13.63 -7.05 -3.51
CA ILE A 414 12.51 -6.89 -2.59
C ILE A 414 11.16 -7.20 -3.26
N LEU A 415 11.01 -6.93 -4.55
CA LEU A 415 9.78 -7.26 -5.28
C LEU A 415 9.72 -8.71 -5.79
N THR A 416 10.81 -9.49 -5.71
CA THR A 416 10.80 -10.86 -6.21
C THR A 416 9.77 -11.75 -5.49
N PRO A 417 9.61 -11.67 -4.15
CA PRO A 417 8.53 -12.38 -3.44
C PRO A 417 7.11 -12.00 -3.90
N GLU A 418 6.91 -10.74 -4.29
CA GLU A 418 5.62 -10.24 -4.78
C GLU A 418 5.27 -10.74 -6.19
N LEU A 419 6.24 -11.31 -6.92
CA LEU A 419 6.03 -11.86 -8.26
C LEU A 419 4.93 -12.92 -8.26
N TRP A 420 4.94 -13.84 -7.30
CA TRP A 420 3.94 -14.91 -7.23
C TRP A 420 2.54 -14.34 -7.08
N ARG A 421 2.37 -13.37 -6.19
CA ARG A 421 1.09 -12.69 -5.94
C ARG A 421 0.61 -11.95 -7.19
N ALA A 422 1.49 -11.21 -7.86
CA ALA A 422 1.16 -10.50 -9.09
C ALA A 422 0.80 -11.46 -10.25
N ALA A 423 1.54 -12.56 -10.39
CA ALA A 423 1.28 -13.60 -11.38
C ALA A 423 -0.06 -14.30 -11.12
N MET A 424 -0.38 -14.60 -9.86
CA MET A 424 -1.67 -15.15 -9.46
C MET A 424 -2.80 -14.18 -9.80
N ARG A 425 -2.68 -12.90 -9.43
CA ARG A 425 -3.69 -11.87 -9.75
C ARG A 425 -4.00 -11.75 -11.23
N THR A 426 -3.06 -12.05 -12.11
CA THR A 426 -3.25 -11.96 -13.57
C THR A 426 -3.58 -13.30 -14.23
N GLY A 427 -3.46 -14.42 -13.50
CA GLY A 427 -3.59 -15.76 -14.06
C GLY A 427 -2.44 -16.13 -15.00
N ALA A 428 -1.23 -15.63 -14.72
CA ALA A 428 -0.07 -15.81 -15.58
C ALA A 428 0.36 -17.27 -15.73
N ARG A 429 1.09 -17.55 -16.83
CA ARG A 429 1.79 -18.84 -17.03
C ARG A 429 3.26 -18.72 -16.61
N LEU A 430 3.66 -19.52 -15.64
CA LEU A 430 5.02 -19.58 -15.13
C LEU A 430 5.78 -20.78 -15.69
N THR A 431 6.98 -20.55 -16.18
CA THR A 431 7.91 -21.60 -16.61
C THR A 431 9.09 -21.68 -15.66
N PHE A 432 9.22 -22.81 -14.98
CA PHE A 432 10.33 -23.12 -14.10
C PHE A 432 11.27 -24.13 -14.75
N GLN A 433 12.53 -24.09 -14.34
CA GLN A 433 13.55 -25.08 -14.68
C GLN A 433 14.21 -25.63 -13.43
N ARG A 434 14.62 -26.90 -13.51
CA ARG A 434 15.35 -27.57 -12.44
C ARG A 434 16.45 -28.46 -12.98
N CYS A 435 17.49 -28.62 -12.18
CA CYS A 435 18.56 -29.56 -12.47
C CYS A 435 18.35 -30.88 -11.73
N ARG A 436 18.37 -32.01 -12.45
CA ARG A 436 18.28 -33.36 -11.86
C ARG A 436 19.64 -34.07 -11.69
N GLY A 437 20.74 -33.43 -12.10
CA GLY A 437 22.10 -33.95 -12.00
C GLY A 437 22.83 -33.56 -10.70
N PRO A 438 23.94 -34.24 -10.35
CA PRO A 438 24.72 -33.97 -9.14
C PRO A 438 25.60 -32.70 -9.22
N GLY A 439 25.51 -31.95 -10.31
CA GLY A 439 26.29 -30.74 -10.56
C GLY A 439 25.57 -29.85 -11.57
N ARG A 440 26.27 -28.86 -12.13
CA ARG A 440 25.68 -27.98 -13.14
C ARG A 440 25.08 -28.78 -14.29
N CYS A 441 23.82 -28.52 -14.60
CA CYS A 441 23.09 -29.25 -15.61
C CYS A 441 23.56 -28.92 -17.03
N ASP A 442 23.46 -29.91 -17.90
CA ASP A 442 23.40 -29.76 -19.34
C ASP A 442 21.94 -29.78 -19.81
N SER A 443 21.71 -29.67 -21.12
CA SER A 443 20.36 -29.74 -21.70
C SER A 443 19.67 -31.08 -21.48
N ASN A 444 20.40 -32.16 -21.17
CA ASN A 444 19.84 -33.51 -21.03
C ASN A 444 19.26 -33.75 -19.63
N ASN A 445 19.76 -33.03 -18.62
CA ASN A 445 19.34 -33.17 -17.22
C ASN A 445 18.49 -31.99 -16.72
N LEU A 446 18.11 -31.10 -17.63
CA LEU A 446 17.25 -29.96 -17.38
C LEU A 446 15.78 -30.38 -17.51
N GLN A 447 15.02 -30.25 -16.43
CA GLN A 447 13.58 -30.49 -16.44
C GLN A 447 12.85 -29.15 -16.46
N THR A 448 11.82 -29.02 -17.30
CA THR A 448 10.90 -27.86 -17.31
C THR A 448 9.62 -28.20 -16.56
N VAL A 449 9.17 -27.28 -15.72
CA VAL A 449 7.88 -27.34 -15.02
C VAL A 449 7.04 -26.14 -15.46
N GLN A 450 5.78 -26.38 -15.80
CA GLN A 450 4.84 -25.35 -16.25
C GLN A 450 3.73 -25.22 -15.23
N VAL A 451 3.51 -24.00 -14.73
CA VAL A 451 2.40 -23.67 -13.84
C VAL A 451 1.49 -22.69 -14.58
N ASP A 452 0.21 -23.03 -14.69
CA ASP A 452 -0.80 -22.19 -15.35
C ASP A 452 -1.78 -21.67 -14.28
N LEU A 453 -1.59 -20.42 -13.84
CA LEU A 453 -2.37 -19.84 -12.76
C LEU A 453 -3.79 -19.49 -13.20
N ALA A 454 -4.09 -19.43 -14.50
CA ALA A 454 -5.47 -19.31 -14.98
C ALA A 454 -6.30 -20.57 -14.65
N ARG A 455 -5.68 -21.73 -14.41
CA ARG A 455 -6.38 -22.93 -13.89
C ARG A 455 -6.90 -22.71 -12.47
N VAL A 456 -6.13 -22.01 -11.64
CA VAL A 456 -6.55 -21.60 -10.29
C VAL A 456 -7.68 -20.57 -10.40
N GLY A 457 -7.51 -19.60 -11.31
CA GLY A 457 -8.56 -18.65 -11.67
C GLY A 457 -9.87 -19.30 -12.13
N ALA A 458 -9.82 -20.43 -12.83
CA ALA A 458 -11.03 -21.13 -13.26
C ALA A 458 -11.94 -21.55 -12.09
N ALA A 459 -11.36 -21.97 -10.95
CA ALA A 459 -12.13 -22.25 -9.73
C ALA A 459 -12.76 -20.96 -9.16
N PHE A 460 -11.99 -19.86 -9.12
CA PHE A 460 -12.50 -18.54 -8.72
C PHE A 460 -13.72 -18.14 -9.56
N TRP A 461 -13.61 -18.22 -10.88
CA TRP A 461 -14.67 -17.88 -11.84
C TRP A 461 -15.86 -18.86 -11.83
N ALA A 462 -15.66 -20.08 -11.34
CA ALA A 462 -16.74 -21.06 -11.16
C ALA A 462 -17.49 -20.89 -9.82
N GLY A 463 -17.15 -19.87 -9.02
CA GLY A 463 -17.71 -19.68 -7.68
C GLY A 463 -17.23 -20.73 -6.67
N GLN A 464 -16.18 -21.48 -6.99
CA GLN A 464 -15.61 -22.50 -6.11
C GLN A 464 -14.60 -21.86 -5.16
N PRO A 465 -14.40 -22.42 -3.95
CA PRO A 465 -13.26 -22.07 -3.12
C PRO A 465 -11.98 -22.21 -3.93
N VAL A 466 -11.13 -21.19 -3.89
CA VAL A 466 -9.82 -21.26 -4.55
C VAL A 466 -8.93 -22.12 -3.67
N ASP A 467 -8.52 -23.28 -4.21
CA ASP A 467 -7.70 -24.26 -3.50
C ASP A 467 -6.35 -23.62 -3.10
N GLY A 468 -5.97 -23.76 -1.82
CA GLY A 468 -4.88 -23.00 -1.18
C GLY A 468 -5.27 -22.14 0.04
N GLY A 469 -6.52 -22.22 0.51
CA GLY A 469 -6.94 -21.62 1.80
C GLY A 469 -6.44 -22.46 2.97
N SER A 470 -5.39 -22.06 3.69
CA SER A 470 -5.43 -20.92 4.62
C SER A 470 -4.59 -19.69 4.25
N GLY A 471 -3.81 -19.69 3.16
CA GLY A 471 -3.10 -18.50 2.69
C GLY A 471 -2.09 -17.90 3.69
N ASP A 472 -1.44 -18.73 4.51
CA ASP A 472 -0.51 -18.29 5.57
C ASP A 472 0.95 -18.24 5.12
N LEU A 473 1.27 -18.64 3.88
CA LEU A 473 2.66 -18.56 3.40
C LEU A 473 3.10 -17.10 3.25
N PHE A 474 3.68 -16.58 4.33
CA PHE A 474 4.28 -15.26 4.40
C PHE A 474 5.76 -15.32 4.01
N CYS A 475 6.13 -14.69 2.89
CA CYS A 475 7.50 -14.66 2.42
C CYS A 475 8.36 -13.66 3.21
N ASP A 476 9.22 -14.17 4.10
CA ASP A 476 10.00 -13.39 5.06
C ASP A 476 11.52 -13.36 4.74
N TYR A 477 11.91 -13.44 3.47
CA TYR A 477 13.31 -13.26 3.01
C TYR A 477 14.32 -14.26 3.58
N ARG A 478 13.84 -15.34 4.22
CA ARG A 478 14.67 -16.38 4.82
C ARG A 478 14.42 -17.71 4.13
N PHE A 479 15.52 -18.42 3.83
CA PHE A 479 15.42 -19.84 3.46
C PHE A 479 15.32 -20.72 4.71
N GLN A 480 16.14 -20.42 5.71
CA GLN A 480 16.05 -21.03 7.03
C GLN A 480 16.06 -19.97 8.12
N ARG A 481 15.44 -20.31 9.25
CA ARG A 481 15.46 -19.49 10.46
C ARG A 481 16.44 -20.11 11.44
N PRO A 482 17.43 -19.36 11.97
CA PRO A 482 18.34 -19.88 12.97
C PRO A 482 17.67 -20.06 14.34
N VAL A 483 16.42 -19.61 14.50
CA VAL A 483 15.61 -19.71 15.72
C VAL A 483 14.26 -20.30 15.35
N GLU A 484 13.79 -21.24 16.17
CA GLU A 484 12.44 -21.80 16.07
C GLU A 484 11.57 -21.24 17.20
N GLY A 485 10.28 -21.08 16.95
CA GLY A 485 9.32 -20.65 17.96
C GLY A 485 7.91 -20.53 17.41
N PRO A 486 6.89 -20.52 18.29
CA PRO A 486 5.59 -20.02 17.89
C PRO A 486 5.77 -18.58 17.37
N ASN A 487 5.02 -18.22 16.34
CA ASN A 487 4.95 -16.84 15.87
C ASN A 487 6.27 -16.28 15.33
N VAL A 488 7.22 -17.13 14.92
CA VAL A 488 8.55 -16.71 14.41
C VAL A 488 8.51 -15.78 13.19
N ARG A 489 7.35 -15.66 12.54
CA ARG A 489 7.10 -14.74 11.41
C ARG A 489 6.33 -13.47 11.78
N GLU A 490 5.82 -13.38 13.00
CA GLU A 490 5.10 -12.18 13.45
C GLU A 490 6.05 -10.98 13.55
N THR A 491 5.51 -9.79 13.30
CA THR A 491 6.27 -8.54 13.26
C THR A 491 7.04 -8.27 14.55
N ASP A 492 6.45 -8.59 15.70
CA ASP A 492 6.99 -8.37 17.04
C ASP A 492 7.79 -9.57 17.57
N PHE A 493 8.20 -10.49 16.71
CA PHE A 493 9.03 -11.61 17.14
C PHE A 493 10.48 -11.19 17.40
N VAL A 494 11.02 -11.63 18.54
CA VAL A 494 12.46 -11.65 18.83
C VAL A 494 12.80 -12.87 19.68
N GLY A 495 13.79 -13.64 19.23
CA GLY A 495 14.21 -14.88 19.87
C GLY A 495 15.67 -15.20 19.60
N PHE A 496 16.19 -16.24 20.25
CA PHE A 496 17.58 -16.66 20.06
C PHE A 496 17.78 -18.17 20.19
N SER A 497 18.90 -18.62 19.62
CA SER A 497 19.44 -19.96 19.80
C SER A 497 20.96 -19.87 19.98
N ASP A 498 21.55 -20.82 20.70
CA ASP A 498 22.99 -20.91 20.89
C ASP A 498 23.52 -22.19 20.25
N SER A 499 24.53 -22.08 19.38
CA SER A 499 25.19 -23.24 18.76
C SER A 499 26.65 -22.94 18.45
N ALA A 500 27.54 -23.88 18.77
CA ALA A 500 28.98 -23.77 18.53
C ALA A 500 29.63 -22.47 19.07
N GLY A 501 29.13 -21.94 20.19
CA GLY A 501 29.64 -20.69 20.78
C GLY A 501 29.22 -19.42 20.03
N ILE A 502 28.29 -19.53 19.08
CA ILE A 502 27.64 -18.42 18.38
C ILE A 502 26.21 -18.30 18.91
N ARG A 503 25.82 -17.10 19.34
CA ARG A 503 24.41 -16.79 19.55
C ARG A 503 23.79 -16.31 18.25
N SER A 504 22.72 -16.97 17.82
CA SER A 504 21.89 -16.50 16.70
C SER A 504 20.65 -15.84 17.28
N ILE A 505 20.44 -14.56 16.97
CA ILE A 505 19.26 -13.79 17.36
C ILE A 505 18.46 -13.58 16.08
N LEU A 506 17.19 -13.94 16.09
CA LEU A 506 16.25 -13.59 15.03
C LEU A 506 15.32 -12.50 15.58
N LEU A 507 15.17 -11.42 14.84
CA LEU A 507 14.13 -10.42 15.10
C LEU A 507 13.40 -10.08 13.79
N ASN A 508 12.12 -9.76 13.89
CA ASN A 508 11.35 -9.26 12.75
C ASN A 508 11.03 -7.76 12.82
N GLY A 509 11.23 -7.16 13.99
CA GLY A 509 11.00 -5.76 14.27
C GLY A 509 11.75 -5.34 15.52
N VAL A 510 11.69 -4.06 15.85
CA VAL A 510 12.31 -3.43 17.02
C VAL A 510 11.29 -2.63 17.83
N ASP A 511 10.23 -3.28 18.28
CA ASP A 511 9.08 -2.61 18.91
C ASP A 511 9.43 -1.88 20.21
N GLY A 512 10.25 -2.48 21.07
CA GLY A 512 10.71 -1.85 22.33
C GLY A 512 9.74 -1.98 23.52
N PHE A 513 8.62 -2.69 23.39
CA PHE A 513 7.62 -2.84 24.45
C PHE A 513 7.05 -4.26 24.55
N GLY A 514 6.24 -4.51 25.59
CA GLY A 514 5.47 -5.75 25.74
C GLY A 514 6.30 -7.05 25.72
N ALA A 515 5.78 -8.06 25.03
CA ALA A 515 6.41 -9.37 24.89
C ALA A 515 7.74 -9.28 24.11
N TRP A 516 7.80 -8.40 23.11
CA TRP A 516 9.02 -8.13 22.36
C TRP A 516 10.17 -7.72 23.29
N GLN A 517 9.94 -6.76 24.19
CA GLN A 517 11.00 -6.27 25.10
C GLN A 517 11.55 -7.38 26.02
N VAL A 518 10.67 -8.30 26.46
CA VAL A 518 11.08 -9.46 27.26
C VAL A 518 11.94 -10.43 26.44
N GLY A 519 11.55 -10.72 25.20
CA GLY A 519 12.30 -11.57 24.28
C GLY A 519 13.67 -10.97 23.91
N ALA A 520 13.71 -9.66 23.61
CA ALA A 520 14.93 -8.92 23.32
C ALA A 520 15.91 -9.00 24.50
N GLN A 521 15.46 -8.65 25.71
CA GLN A 521 16.28 -8.77 26.92
C GLN A 521 16.76 -10.20 27.16
N ALA A 522 15.92 -11.21 26.88
CA ALA A 522 16.33 -12.61 26.99
C ALA A 522 17.46 -12.96 26.02
N SER A 523 17.37 -12.53 24.77
CA SER A 523 18.39 -12.77 23.74
C SER A 523 19.74 -12.13 24.05
N LEU A 524 19.74 -11.00 24.76
CA LEU A 524 20.92 -10.22 25.10
C LEU A 524 21.56 -10.62 26.44
N ARG A 525 20.93 -11.50 27.23
CA ARG A 525 21.52 -11.98 28.50
C ARG A 525 22.66 -12.96 28.25
N ASN A 526 23.82 -12.74 28.88
CA ASN A 526 24.98 -13.64 28.79
C ASN A 526 25.46 -13.88 27.34
N LEU A 527 25.47 -12.82 26.52
CA LEU A 527 25.94 -12.90 25.14
C LEU A 527 27.34 -13.53 25.04
N PRO A 528 27.58 -14.47 24.12
CA PRO A 528 28.92 -14.94 23.78
C PRO A 528 29.68 -13.89 22.94
N PRO A 529 31.00 -14.06 22.72
CA PRO A 529 31.79 -13.15 21.89
C PRO A 529 31.42 -13.14 20.40
N LYS A 530 30.58 -14.08 19.93
CA LYS A 530 30.19 -14.25 18.53
C LYS A 530 28.67 -14.22 18.43
N VAL A 531 28.14 -13.28 17.66
CA VAL A 531 26.70 -13.09 17.49
C VAL A 531 26.36 -13.06 16.01
N LEU A 532 25.31 -13.77 15.62
CA LEU A 532 24.63 -13.67 14.34
C LEU A 532 23.28 -13.01 14.61
N LEU A 533 23.02 -11.87 13.98
CA LEU A 533 21.77 -11.12 14.06
C LEU A 533 21.04 -11.28 12.72
N ASP A 534 19.96 -12.07 12.69
CA ASP A 534 19.14 -12.30 11.50
C ASP A 534 17.90 -11.41 11.53
N GLN A 535 17.95 -10.31 10.78
CA GLN A 535 16.86 -9.36 10.66
C GLN A 535 16.27 -9.28 9.27
N ARG A 536 16.60 -10.21 8.36
CA ARG A 536 16.23 -10.18 6.92
C ARG A 536 14.76 -9.84 6.61
N THR A 537 13.83 -10.13 7.53
CA THR A 537 12.52 -9.46 7.57
C THR A 537 12.51 -8.45 8.69
N GLY A 538 12.87 -7.20 8.41
CA GLY A 538 12.84 -6.14 9.40
C GLY A 538 11.71 -5.17 9.08
N PHE A 539 10.64 -5.17 9.87
CA PHE A 539 9.45 -4.33 9.68
C PHE A 539 9.56 -2.95 10.33
N GLY A 540 10.68 -2.63 10.98
CA GLY A 540 10.85 -1.40 11.70
C GLY A 540 10.52 -1.51 13.17
N GLY A 541 10.20 -0.36 13.78
CA GLY A 541 9.87 -0.30 15.21
C GLY A 541 10.27 1.05 15.80
N THR A 542 10.62 1.06 17.08
CA THR A 542 10.88 2.28 17.86
C THR A 542 12.35 2.47 18.17
N PHE A 543 12.72 3.72 18.53
CA PHE A 543 14.06 4.02 19.02
C PHE A 543 14.42 3.27 20.31
N ASP A 544 13.43 2.93 21.15
CA ASP A 544 13.69 2.15 22.36
C ASP A 544 14.03 0.69 22.04
N GLY A 545 13.38 0.09 21.04
CA GLY A 545 13.76 -1.24 20.56
C GLY A 545 15.16 -1.24 19.93
N VAL A 546 15.47 -0.23 19.11
CA VAL A 546 16.81 -0.01 18.53
C VAL A 546 17.86 0.10 19.64
N SER A 547 17.63 0.97 20.62
CA SER A 547 18.52 1.19 21.76
C SER A 547 18.71 -0.06 22.62
N THR A 548 17.64 -0.83 22.86
CA THR A 548 17.71 -2.11 23.57
C THR A 548 18.66 -3.08 22.87
N MET A 549 18.52 -3.24 21.54
CA MET A 549 19.34 -4.17 20.78
C MET A 549 20.79 -3.70 20.60
N LEU A 550 21.03 -2.39 20.47
CA LEU A 550 22.36 -1.82 20.26
C LEU A 550 23.20 -1.71 21.53
N SER A 551 22.58 -1.38 22.67
CA SER A 551 23.29 -1.00 23.89
C SER A 551 24.42 -1.96 24.29
N PRO A 552 24.26 -3.30 24.24
CA PRO A 552 25.35 -4.20 24.59
C PRO A 552 26.57 -4.11 23.68
N PHE A 553 26.40 -3.75 22.41
CA PHE A 553 27.45 -3.80 21.37
C PHE A 553 28.20 -2.49 21.16
N ILE A 554 27.72 -1.40 21.73
CA ILE A 554 28.35 -0.07 21.64
C ILE A 554 29.08 0.23 22.95
N SER A 555 30.35 0.61 22.87
CA SER A 555 31.16 0.90 24.05
C SER A 555 30.62 2.09 24.84
N VAL A 556 30.83 2.11 26.16
CA VAL A 556 30.49 3.27 27.01
C VAL A 556 31.25 4.56 26.65
N VAL A 557 32.35 4.46 25.89
CA VAL A 557 33.08 5.62 25.36
C VAL A 557 32.58 6.07 23.99
N GLN A 558 31.78 5.24 23.32
CA GLN A 558 31.10 5.60 22.08
C GLN A 558 29.69 6.05 22.43
N ASP A 559 29.30 7.22 21.94
CA ASP A 559 27.98 7.77 22.16
C ASP A 559 27.39 8.13 20.80
N PRO A 560 26.94 7.13 20.01
CA PRO A 560 26.37 7.39 18.69
C PRO A 560 25.01 8.06 18.84
N TRP A 561 24.81 9.12 18.06
CA TRP A 561 23.60 9.93 18.06
C TRP A 561 23.01 9.99 16.65
N VAL A 562 21.73 10.34 16.60
CA VAL A 562 21.04 10.70 15.36
C VAL A 562 20.44 12.08 15.49
N ASN A 563 20.56 12.86 14.43
CA ASN A 563 19.72 14.03 14.24
C ASN A 563 18.67 13.70 13.19
N ILE A 564 17.42 13.89 13.55
CA ILE A 564 16.25 13.77 12.70
C ILE A 564 15.76 15.19 12.48
N ALA A 565 16.05 15.73 11.31
CA ALA A 565 15.89 17.13 11.03
C ALA A 565 14.70 17.35 10.10
N PRO A 566 13.82 18.34 10.36
CA PRO A 566 12.73 18.66 9.46
C PRO A 566 13.27 19.12 8.10
N GLN A 567 12.37 19.28 7.14
CA GLN A 567 12.71 19.97 5.90
C GLN A 567 13.22 21.40 6.21
N PHE A 568 14.46 21.67 5.81
CA PHE A 568 14.97 23.03 5.63
C PHE A 568 14.83 23.44 4.17
N ALA A 569 14.98 24.74 3.90
CA ALA A 569 15.31 25.21 2.57
C ALA A 569 16.46 24.35 1.97
N PRO A 570 16.58 24.23 0.64
CA PRO A 570 17.41 23.21 -0.03
C PRO A 570 18.90 23.17 0.36
N GLU A 571 19.42 24.18 1.05
CA GLU A 571 20.76 24.21 1.62
C GLU A 571 20.68 24.33 3.14
N ALA A 572 20.78 23.22 3.86
CA ALA A 572 21.00 23.27 5.30
C ALA A 572 22.47 23.59 5.59
N SER A 573 22.71 24.46 6.57
CA SER A 573 24.04 24.79 7.06
C SER A 573 24.31 24.17 8.44
N LEU A 574 25.58 23.98 8.77
CA LEU A 574 25.98 23.58 10.13
C LEU A 574 25.52 24.61 11.18
N GLY A 575 25.45 25.89 10.82
CA GLY A 575 24.96 26.95 11.69
C GLY A 575 23.48 26.78 12.05
N GLU A 576 22.63 26.43 11.08
CA GLU A 576 21.21 26.14 11.32
C GLU A 576 21.02 24.87 12.15
N MET A 577 21.78 23.80 11.86
CA MET A 577 21.77 22.58 12.69
C MET A 577 22.17 22.89 14.14
N GLY A 578 23.18 23.73 14.34
CA GLY A 578 23.56 24.20 15.68
C GLY A 578 22.48 25.02 16.39
N GLN A 579 21.72 25.84 15.66
CA GLN A 579 20.59 26.59 16.23
C GLN A 579 19.45 25.68 16.66
N LEU A 580 19.17 24.61 15.92
CA LEU A 580 18.12 23.64 16.27
C LEU A 580 18.52 22.80 17.47
N LEU A 581 19.78 22.36 17.52
CA LEU A 581 20.33 21.66 18.67
C LEU A 581 20.25 22.56 19.91
N ALA A 582 20.73 23.80 19.82
CA ALA A 582 20.64 24.77 20.90
C ALA A 582 19.17 25.07 21.28
N CYS A 583 18.25 25.08 20.31
CA CYS A 583 16.82 25.21 20.60
C CYS A 583 16.33 24.01 21.41
N GLN A 584 16.62 22.77 20.98
CA GLN A 584 16.16 21.56 21.66
C GLN A 584 16.67 21.52 23.11
N GLU A 585 17.94 21.86 23.32
CA GLU A 585 18.57 21.95 24.64
C GLU A 585 17.89 22.98 25.56
N ASN A 586 17.33 24.06 25.01
CA ASN A 586 16.72 25.15 25.77
C ASN A 586 15.19 25.10 25.86
N GLY A 587 14.50 24.39 24.95
CA GLY A 587 13.05 24.46 24.75
C GLY A 587 12.33 23.12 24.65
N GLY A 588 13.04 21.99 24.70
CA GLY A 588 12.46 20.64 24.56
C GLY A 588 12.02 20.32 23.13
N PHE A 589 11.06 19.41 22.98
CA PHE A 589 10.63 18.79 21.70
C PHE A 589 9.99 19.75 20.66
N TYR A 590 9.85 21.05 20.94
CA TYR A 590 9.07 21.98 20.10
C TYR A 590 9.91 22.76 19.07
N CYS A 591 11.15 22.34 18.82
CA CYS A 591 12.09 23.04 17.94
C CYS A 591 11.92 22.63 16.48
N ALA A 592 10.80 23.06 15.87
CA ALA A 592 10.45 22.75 14.48
C ALA A 592 10.41 21.24 14.15
N ASN A 593 10.09 20.38 15.14
CA ASN A 593 10.19 18.91 15.03
C ASN A 593 11.62 18.40 14.75
N PHE A 594 12.66 19.12 15.17
CA PHE A 594 14.00 18.56 15.22
C PHE A 594 14.15 17.62 16.43
N PHE A 595 14.83 16.47 16.21
CA PHE A 595 15.19 15.54 17.27
C PHE A 595 16.67 15.18 17.20
N ALA A 596 17.43 15.48 18.24
CA ALA A 596 18.75 14.90 18.49
C ALA A 596 18.62 13.87 19.62
N LEU A 597 18.90 12.59 19.31
CA LEU A 597 18.67 11.47 20.22
C LEU A 597 19.89 10.54 20.27
N PRO A 598 20.29 10.05 21.45
CA PRO A 598 21.26 8.97 21.55
C PRO A 598 20.66 7.67 21.00
N LEU A 599 21.47 6.87 20.30
CA LEU A 599 21.06 5.55 19.80
C LEU A 599 21.21 4.43 20.82
N VAL A 600 21.83 4.69 21.97
CA VAL A 600 22.08 3.71 23.03
C VAL A 600 21.79 4.31 24.41
N GLY A 601 21.65 3.44 25.41
CA GLY A 601 21.55 3.85 26.81
C GLY A 601 20.18 4.32 27.26
N SER A 602 19.18 4.37 26.37
CA SER A 602 17.77 4.53 26.80
C SER A 602 17.24 3.27 27.49
N SER A 603 17.77 2.10 27.13
CA SER A 603 17.34 0.81 27.66
C SER A 603 18.46 -0.24 27.58
N GLY A 604 18.97 -0.70 28.74
CA GLY A 604 19.91 -1.82 28.84
C GLY A 604 21.37 -1.47 29.21
N PRO A 605 22.21 -2.48 29.49
CA PRO A 605 23.59 -2.27 29.93
C PRO A 605 24.52 -1.94 28.74
N VAL A 606 24.84 -0.66 28.60
CA VAL A 606 25.74 -0.16 27.55
C VAL A 606 27.13 -0.82 27.63
N GLY A 607 27.66 -1.27 26.50
CA GLY A 607 29.03 -1.76 26.36
C GLY A 607 29.31 -3.12 26.97
N ALA A 608 28.30 -3.88 27.38
CA ALA A 608 28.47 -5.20 27.99
C ALA A 608 29.23 -6.22 27.10
N ARG A 609 29.24 -6.01 25.79
CA ARG A 609 29.87 -6.81 24.73
C ARG A 609 30.35 -5.96 23.56
N ALA A 610 30.94 -4.80 23.84
CA ALA A 610 31.42 -3.88 22.80
C ALA A 610 32.47 -4.52 21.86
N GLU A 611 33.21 -5.50 22.37
CA GLU A 611 34.24 -6.26 21.67
C GLU A 611 33.72 -7.45 20.84
N ALA A 612 32.43 -7.80 20.96
CA ALA A 612 31.88 -8.98 20.27
C ALA A 612 32.01 -8.86 18.75
N LYS A 613 32.21 -10.00 18.09
CA LYS A 613 32.14 -10.13 16.63
C LYS A 613 30.68 -10.38 16.24
N VAL A 614 30.11 -9.49 15.43
CA VAL A 614 28.67 -9.47 15.09
C VAL A 614 28.52 -9.59 13.58
N ALA A 615 27.87 -10.67 13.14
CA ALA A 615 27.39 -10.81 11.76
C ALA A 615 25.93 -10.36 11.73
N VAL A 616 25.58 -9.47 10.80
CA VAL A 616 24.19 -9.03 10.58
C VAL A 616 23.72 -9.58 9.24
N LEU A 617 22.54 -10.19 9.20
CA LEU A 617 21.90 -10.63 7.96
C LEU A 617 20.77 -9.65 7.62
N ASP A 618 20.93 -8.94 6.50
CA ASP A 618 20.00 -7.92 6.01
C ASP A 618 19.22 -8.42 4.78
N GLY A 619 18.02 -7.88 4.61
CA GLY A 619 17.07 -8.18 3.53
C GLY A 619 16.11 -7.02 3.30
N PHE A 620 14.86 -7.17 3.74
CA PHE A 620 13.79 -6.17 3.61
C PHE A 620 13.90 -4.99 4.58
N ASP A 621 14.74 -5.08 5.60
CA ASP A 621 14.89 -4.16 6.73
C ASP A 621 14.51 -2.71 6.47
N VAL A 622 13.45 -2.24 7.15
CA VAL A 622 12.94 -0.86 7.09
C VAL A 622 12.96 -0.20 8.47
N SER A 623 13.06 1.13 8.51
CA SER A 623 12.81 1.95 9.69
C SER A 623 13.73 1.60 10.86
N GLY A 624 13.23 1.31 12.06
CA GLY A 624 14.05 0.88 13.19
C GLY A 624 15.09 -0.21 12.85
N ASN A 625 14.77 -1.15 11.95
CA ASN A 625 15.71 -2.14 11.46
C ASN A 625 16.82 -1.57 10.57
N ASP A 626 16.61 -0.45 9.87
CA ASP A 626 17.68 0.29 9.16
C ASP A 626 18.69 0.90 10.14
N PHE A 627 18.23 1.38 11.31
CA PHE A 627 19.10 2.04 12.30
C PHE A 627 20.11 1.05 12.92
N LEU A 628 19.74 -0.21 13.12
CA LEU A 628 20.60 -1.23 13.70
C LEU A 628 21.93 -1.45 12.93
N PRO A 629 21.92 -1.84 11.64
CA PRO A 629 23.13 -2.07 10.86
C PRO A 629 23.93 -0.78 10.67
N LYS A 630 23.25 0.37 10.51
CA LYS A 630 23.91 1.68 10.40
C LYS A 630 24.72 2.00 11.66
N ALA A 631 24.13 1.83 12.85
CA ALA A 631 24.80 2.09 14.11
C ALA A 631 25.90 1.08 14.41
N LEU A 632 25.69 -0.21 14.10
CA LEU A 632 26.70 -1.25 14.26
C LEU A 632 27.92 -1.04 13.35
N LYS A 633 27.78 -0.35 12.21
CA LYS A 633 28.92 0.08 11.37
C LYS A 633 29.76 1.19 11.99
N MET A 634 29.21 1.95 12.93
CA MET A 634 29.92 3.06 13.59
C MET A 634 30.73 2.61 14.82
N ARG A 635 30.57 1.37 15.27
CA ARG A 635 31.28 0.88 16.45
C ARG A 635 32.76 0.59 16.15
N THR A 636 33.63 0.79 17.14
CA THR A 636 35.09 0.69 16.95
C THR A 636 35.77 -0.43 17.75
N GLN A 637 35.14 -0.94 18.81
CA GLN A 637 35.76 -1.92 19.70
C GLN A 637 35.59 -3.39 19.28
N GLY A 638 34.64 -3.69 18.39
CA GLY A 638 34.41 -5.05 17.88
C GLY A 638 34.12 -5.05 16.39
N GLN A 639 34.15 -6.24 15.78
CA GLN A 639 34.03 -6.41 14.34
C GLN A 639 32.59 -6.63 13.91
N THR A 640 32.03 -5.73 13.11
CA THR A 640 30.74 -5.95 12.42
C THR A 640 31.00 -6.40 10.99
N ARG A 641 30.19 -7.33 10.50
CA ARG A 641 30.04 -7.56 9.06
C ARG A 641 28.58 -7.78 8.72
N ILE A 642 28.12 -7.08 7.70
CA ILE A 642 26.77 -7.19 7.17
C ILE A 642 26.76 -8.09 5.93
N PHE A 643 25.85 -9.04 5.89
CA PHE A 643 25.64 -9.96 4.78
C PHE A 643 24.21 -9.76 4.26
N GLY A 644 24.07 -9.63 2.95
CA GLY A 644 22.75 -9.44 2.33
C GLY A 644 22.87 -9.36 0.83
N ALA A 645 21.75 -9.37 0.12
CA ALA A 645 21.76 -9.30 -1.34
C ALA A 645 21.81 -7.86 -1.88
N VAL A 646 21.24 -6.92 -1.12
CA VAL A 646 21.02 -5.52 -1.49
C VAL A 646 21.07 -4.63 -0.25
N PRO A 647 21.14 -3.29 -0.41
CA PRO A 647 20.95 -2.37 0.71
C PRO A 647 19.58 -2.55 1.36
N THR A 648 19.48 -2.16 2.63
CA THR A 648 18.21 -2.05 3.38
C THR A 648 17.29 -0.96 2.78
N PHE A 649 16.10 -0.70 3.34
CA PHE A 649 15.14 0.25 2.76
C PHE A 649 15.60 1.71 2.75
N GLY A 650 16.42 2.14 3.72
CA GLY A 650 16.88 3.52 3.84
C GLY A 650 15.84 4.47 4.47
N ALA A 651 14.96 3.96 5.32
CA ALA A 651 13.88 4.70 5.96
C ALA A 651 14.31 5.24 7.33
N PHE A 652 15.24 6.19 7.34
CA PHE A 652 15.79 6.74 8.59
C PHE A 652 14.94 7.87 9.17
N GLY A 653 13.82 7.58 9.82
CA GLY A 653 13.02 8.61 10.50
C GLY A 653 11.63 8.14 10.92
N PRO A 654 10.83 9.01 11.54
CA PRO A 654 9.47 8.65 11.92
C PRO A 654 8.55 8.61 10.69
N ILE A 655 7.65 7.62 10.67
CA ILE A 655 6.55 7.53 9.72
C ILE A 655 5.42 8.48 10.12
N TYR A 656 4.90 9.23 9.14
CA TYR A 656 3.73 10.08 9.31
C TYR A 656 2.59 9.58 8.43
N VAL A 657 1.43 9.37 9.04
CA VAL A 657 0.18 9.11 8.31
C VAL A 657 -0.40 10.45 7.87
N PHE A 658 -0.66 10.58 6.58
CA PHE A 658 -1.26 11.79 6.04
C PHE A 658 -2.78 11.79 6.18
N PRO A 659 -3.40 12.97 6.36
CA PRO A 659 -4.84 13.10 6.23
C PRO A 659 -5.29 12.68 4.83
N ARG A 660 -6.50 12.13 4.75
CA ARG A 660 -7.20 11.90 3.49
C ARG A 660 -7.44 13.23 2.76
N ILE A 661 -7.33 13.22 1.44
CA ILE A 661 -7.64 14.37 0.58
C ILE A 661 -9.10 14.30 0.11
N MET A 662 -9.61 13.09 -0.05
CA MET A 662 -10.98 12.79 -0.46
C MET A 662 -11.53 11.62 0.40
N ASP A 663 -12.35 10.75 -0.18
CA ASP A 663 -13.02 9.64 0.52
C ASP A 663 -12.20 8.34 0.45
N GLU A 664 -10.88 8.49 0.56
CA GLU A 664 -9.92 7.37 0.60
C GLU A 664 -10.13 6.54 1.87
N PHE A 665 -9.76 5.26 1.79
CA PHE A 665 -9.62 4.43 2.98
C PHE A 665 -8.46 4.93 3.85
N TYR A 666 -7.33 5.27 3.22
CA TYR A 666 -6.09 5.70 3.87
C TYR A 666 -5.44 6.85 3.10
N GLY A 667 -4.93 7.87 3.81
CA GLY A 667 -4.34 9.06 3.18
C GLY A 667 -2.90 8.91 2.68
N GLY A 668 -2.30 7.72 2.86
CA GLY A 668 -0.90 7.43 2.57
C GLY A 668 0.02 7.84 3.71
N THR A 669 1.32 7.58 3.53
CA THR A 669 2.38 7.92 4.49
C THR A 669 3.57 8.58 3.84
N GLY A 670 4.46 9.14 4.66
CA GLY A 670 5.80 9.53 4.27
C GLY A 670 6.65 9.93 5.46
N GLN A 671 7.93 10.19 5.19
CA GLN A 671 8.87 10.73 6.17
C GLN A 671 9.00 12.25 6.00
N LEU A 672 8.74 12.99 7.08
CA LEU A 672 8.84 14.46 7.10
C LEU A 672 10.23 14.99 7.46
N HIS A 673 11.16 14.08 7.74
CA HIS A 673 12.49 14.40 8.22
C HIS A 673 13.57 13.80 7.32
N ASP A 674 14.77 14.33 7.44
CA ASP A 674 15.99 13.73 6.94
C ASP A 674 16.92 13.44 8.11
N THR A 675 17.75 12.41 8.01
CA THR A 675 18.52 11.92 9.16
C THR A 675 20.02 11.93 8.91
N THR A 676 20.76 12.44 9.90
CA THR A 676 22.22 12.34 9.97
C THR A 676 22.65 11.47 11.14
N PHE A 677 23.68 10.66 10.94
CA PHE A 677 24.28 9.82 11.98
C PHE A 677 25.57 10.45 12.51
N LEU A 678 25.72 10.47 13.83
CA LEU A 678 26.80 11.14 14.54
C LEU A 678 27.54 10.16 15.46
N VAL A 679 28.86 10.24 15.50
CA VAL A 679 29.68 9.40 16.38
C VAL A 679 29.71 9.88 17.85
N SER A 680 29.25 11.11 18.08
CA SER A 680 29.15 11.78 19.39
C SER A 680 28.09 12.91 19.31
N PRO A 681 27.48 13.34 20.42
CA PRO A 681 26.52 14.45 20.43
C PRO A 681 27.07 15.76 19.87
N ASP A 682 28.37 16.04 20.09
CA ASP A 682 29.03 17.26 19.62
C ASP A 682 29.45 17.20 18.14
N ALA A 683 29.35 16.02 17.50
CA ALA A 683 29.70 15.90 16.09
C ALA A 683 28.62 16.58 15.24
N GLN A 684 29.04 17.23 14.16
CA GLN A 684 28.11 17.81 13.19
C GLN A 684 28.45 17.32 11.80
N THR A 685 27.42 17.00 11.02
CA THR A 685 27.54 16.60 9.63
C THR A 685 26.31 17.06 8.86
N LEU A 686 26.45 17.18 7.54
CA LEU A 686 25.36 17.38 6.59
C LEU A 686 25.21 16.16 5.68
N ASP A 687 25.76 15.01 6.10
CA ASP A 687 25.62 13.72 5.43
C ASP A 687 24.26 13.10 5.79
N PHE A 688 23.25 13.48 5.02
CA PHE A 688 21.87 13.04 5.17
C PHE A 688 21.62 11.72 4.45
N ASN A 689 20.93 10.78 5.11
CA ASN A 689 20.90 9.38 4.71
C ASN A 689 19.53 8.86 4.26
N THR A 690 18.43 9.61 4.40
CA THR A 690 17.11 9.12 3.98
C THR A 690 17.07 8.80 2.49
N GLY A 691 16.54 7.62 2.16
CA GLY A 691 16.47 7.09 0.79
C GLY A 691 17.68 6.28 0.35
N TYR A 692 18.69 6.14 1.21
CA TYR A 692 19.87 5.31 0.98
C TYR A 692 19.97 4.23 2.04
N GLY A 693 19.71 2.98 1.66
CA GLY A 693 19.84 1.83 2.53
C GLY A 693 21.27 1.58 3.00
N VAL A 694 21.42 0.80 4.07
CA VAL A 694 22.72 0.31 4.53
C VAL A 694 23.18 -0.79 3.59
N GLU A 695 24.28 -0.57 2.88
CA GLU A 695 24.86 -1.59 2.00
C GLU A 695 25.42 -2.77 2.80
N PRO A 696 25.29 -4.01 2.30
CA PRO A 696 25.98 -5.15 2.89
C PRO A 696 27.50 -5.02 2.67
N ASP A 697 28.28 -5.50 3.63
CA ASP A 697 29.73 -5.60 3.48
C ASP A 697 30.12 -6.80 2.61
N GLU A 698 29.26 -7.83 2.58
CA GLU A 698 29.39 -9.01 1.75
C GLU A 698 28.06 -9.29 1.03
N VAL A 699 28.06 -9.15 -0.30
CA VAL A 699 26.89 -9.46 -1.12
C VAL A 699 26.75 -10.97 -1.24
N VAL A 700 25.74 -11.53 -0.56
CA VAL A 700 25.48 -12.98 -0.53
C VAL A 700 24.03 -13.23 -0.92
N LEU A 701 23.83 -14.13 -1.88
CA LEU A 701 22.53 -14.62 -2.28
C LEU A 701 22.41 -16.11 -1.95
N GLN A 702 21.17 -16.59 -1.77
CA GLN A 702 20.90 -18.01 -1.71
C GLN A 702 21.35 -18.68 -3.01
N ARG A 703 22.13 -19.76 -2.91
CA ARG A 703 22.51 -20.59 -4.05
C ARG A 703 21.50 -21.69 -4.30
N GLN A 704 21.28 -22.03 -5.57
CA GLN A 704 20.45 -23.15 -5.96
C GLN A 704 21.02 -24.47 -5.43
N SER A 705 22.33 -24.68 -5.54
CA SER A 705 23.02 -25.86 -5.01
C SER A 705 22.91 -25.99 -3.48
N ASP A 706 22.80 -24.88 -2.76
CA ASP A 706 22.58 -24.88 -1.31
C ASP A 706 21.10 -25.14 -0.99
N ALA A 707 20.17 -24.52 -1.73
CA ALA A 707 18.73 -24.67 -1.51
C ALA A 707 18.28 -26.12 -1.68
N VAL A 708 18.74 -26.82 -2.74
CA VAL A 708 18.42 -28.25 -2.97
C VAL A 708 19.02 -29.17 -1.89
N ARG A 709 19.98 -28.67 -1.10
CA ARG A 709 20.58 -29.39 0.03
C ARG A 709 20.01 -28.97 1.38
N GLY A 710 19.08 -28.03 1.41
CA GLY A 710 18.57 -27.48 2.67
C GLY A 710 19.64 -26.69 3.44
N VAL A 711 20.48 -25.91 2.75
CA VAL A 711 21.46 -25.00 3.36
C VAL A 711 21.09 -23.55 3.06
N ASP A 712 21.01 -22.71 4.09
CA ASP A 712 20.89 -21.25 3.93
C ASP A 712 22.29 -20.64 3.70
N THR A 713 22.52 -20.13 2.48
CA THR A 713 23.83 -19.63 2.05
C THR A 713 24.27 -18.42 2.89
N LEU A 714 23.35 -17.55 3.30
CA LEU A 714 23.65 -16.34 4.07
C LEU A 714 24.06 -16.72 5.51
N ILE A 715 23.31 -17.63 6.15
CA ILE A 715 23.66 -18.15 7.47
C ILE A 715 25.02 -18.86 7.42
N ALA A 716 25.27 -19.68 6.39
CA ALA A 716 26.53 -20.40 6.24
C ALA A 716 27.73 -19.44 6.09
N ALA A 717 27.61 -18.41 5.25
CA ALA A 717 28.65 -17.40 5.06
C ALA A 717 28.94 -16.63 6.35
N ALA A 718 27.90 -16.18 7.04
CA ALA A 718 28.04 -15.46 8.30
C ALA A 718 28.70 -16.31 9.41
N ARG A 719 28.31 -17.58 9.53
CA ARG A 719 28.92 -18.52 10.49
C ARG A 719 30.40 -18.75 10.17
N ALA A 720 30.74 -18.98 8.91
CA ALA A 720 32.13 -19.17 8.50
C ALA A 720 33.00 -17.94 8.86
N TRP A 721 32.48 -16.73 8.65
CA TRP A 721 33.18 -15.51 9.06
C TRP A 721 33.30 -15.37 10.58
N LEU A 722 32.25 -15.70 11.35
CA LEU A 722 32.30 -15.69 12.82
C LEU A 722 33.31 -16.71 13.37
N GLU A 723 33.48 -17.84 12.70
CA GLU A 723 34.42 -18.89 13.08
C GLU A 723 35.87 -18.56 12.73
N ALA A 724 36.10 -17.82 11.65
CA ALA A 724 37.43 -17.37 11.25
C ALA A 724 38.13 -16.57 12.36
N THR A 725 39.37 -16.96 12.65
CA THR A 725 40.28 -16.24 13.54
C THR A 725 40.47 -14.80 13.05
N PRO A 726 40.48 -13.79 13.94
CA PRO A 726 40.72 -12.40 13.58
C PRO A 726 41.98 -12.16 12.75
#